data_AF-A0A157ZP79-F1
#
_entry.id   AF-A0A157ZP79-F1
#
_cell.length_a   1.000
_cell.length_b   1.000
_cell.length_c   1.000
_cell.angle_alpha   90.00
_cell.angle_beta   90.00
_cell.angle_gamma   90.00
#
_symmetry.space_group_name_H-M   'P 1'
#
loop_
_entity.id
_entity.type
_entity.pdbx_description
1 polymer ?
#
loop_
_entity_poly.entity_id
_entity_poly.type
_entity_poly.pdbx_seq_one_letter_code
_entity_poly.pdbx_strand_id
1 'polypeptide(L)'
;MRLNRKTLTLLPAAMALYAAASFAQEAWKEGTTYTSGATVTYNGRVYQALQTHTAYPGAGWYPATTPTLWRDIGAAATPVPTPTPAPAPAPAPTPTPTPTPTPAGCNAAWSASQVYATAGTRVTSSGRNYRNKWWTQGDNPAQSGQYGVWEDLGACSGGTPTPAPTPTPAPAPAPTPAPVPAPVPAPVPSPTPAPTPTPAPTPTPTPTPTPSPTPTPASYKPQIVYIPTPADYPTTAQFTAAEKALVDQSGGQIALLRDALRVLPDDDVDAVVPGRAANPSNVRRVEAILPEARFDALFPVRNVAYSYVNLLRGIAKFPAYCGDYTDGRDAVAICRKLLATSFAHFVQETGANWQSLTPAQVRSGYPDHNNAVLAKMPQDTPIPFWQQALWFLRESGYAEGSAVGAYQQCVPGSHATNWIFYPCAKNSAGKYLDYFGRGAKQLSWNYNFGPFSQALYRDVNVLLDDPGRVADTWLNFASAVWFAVTPQTPKPPMTWAIDNTWKPNAVDLANNMKPGFGATVYIINGGIECGGGGAEKAQVTNRINAYKEMARELGVTIPPDEPLGCANMRGFNEGSAGAIKAYLDKDYAWANGKPVTGCKLVDYQMPFSLLTPGDYKACTDYFFRGQVQYNGRTEVDNTK
;
A
#
# COMPACT_ATOMS: atom_id res chain seq x y z
N MET A 1 25.17 -34.56 63.39
CA MET A 1 26.35 -34.44 64.27
C MET A 1 26.98 -33.06 63.99
N ARG A 2 27.34 -32.36 65.07
CA ARG A 2 28.13 -31.10 65.21
C ARG A 2 29.18 -30.84 64.10
N LEU A 3 29.68 -29.65 63.74
CA LEU A 3 29.68 -28.29 64.31
C LEU A 3 30.19 -27.29 63.23
N ASN A 4 29.83 -26.02 63.39
CA ASN A 4 30.38 -24.76 62.84
C ASN A 4 31.92 -24.64 62.74
N ARG A 5 32.45 -23.87 61.75
CA ARG A 5 33.08 -22.53 61.95
C ARG A 5 33.61 -21.86 60.65
N LYS A 6 33.42 -20.53 60.62
CA LYS A 6 33.96 -19.46 59.73
C LYS A 6 35.51 -19.54 59.62
N THR A 7 36.25 -19.00 58.63
CA THR A 7 36.26 -17.64 58.03
C THR A 7 37.34 -17.56 56.92
N LEU A 8 37.14 -16.70 55.89
CA LEU A 8 38.10 -15.87 55.08
C LEU A 8 39.37 -16.54 54.49
N THR A 9 39.70 -16.47 53.19
CA THR A 9 40.20 -15.30 52.42
C THR A 9 40.29 -15.58 50.89
N LEU A 10 40.53 -14.51 50.12
CA LEU A 10 40.48 -14.31 48.66
C LEU A 10 41.27 -15.28 47.73
N LEU A 11 40.62 -15.55 46.56
CA LEU A 11 41.10 -15.69 45.17
C LEU A 11 42.48 -16.33 44.86
N PRO A 12 42.54 -17.19 43.83
CA PRO A 12 42.98 -16.64 42.54
C PRO A 12 42.11 -17.06 41.34
N ALA A 13 42.14 -16.16 40.35
CA ALA A 13 41.46 -16.24 39.07
C ALA A 13 41.96 -17.40 38.21
N ALA A 14 41.01 -18.10 37.56
CA ALA A 14 41.27 -18.90 36.38
C ALA A 14 40.48 -18.28 35.21
N MET A 15 41.17 -17.42 34.45
CA MET A 15 40.73 -17.00 33.12
C MET A 15 40.85 -18.20 32.18
N ALA A 16 39.71 -18.69 31.69
CA ALA A 16 39.69 -19.43 30.44
C ALA A 16 39.95 -18.44 29.30
N LEU A 17 41.04 -18.67 28.55
CA LEU A 17 41.32 -17.98 27.30
C LEU A 17 40.14 -18.21 26.33
N TYR A 18 39.32 -17.19 26.12
CA TYR A 18 38.69 -16.98 24.82
C TYR A 18 39.69 -16.19 23.98
N ALA A 19 40.29 -16.85 22.99
CA ALA A 19 40.97 -16.15 21.92
C ALA A 19 39.95 -15.25 21.21
N ALA A 20 39.99 -13.95 21.50
CA ALA A 20 39.33 -12.96 20.68
C ALA A 20 40.07 -12.93 19.35
N ALA A 21 39.54 -13.63 18.35
CA ALA A 21 39.85 -13.30 16.97
C ALA A 21 39.41 -11.84 16.79
N SER A 22 40.39 -10.93 16.70
CA SER A 22 40.16 -9.55 16.29
C SER A 22 39.75 -9.58 14.82
N PHE A 23 38.47 -9.84 14.57
CA PHE A 23 37.86 -9.56 13.27
C PHE A 23 38.05 -8.07 13.01
N ALA A 24 38.86 -7.73 12.01
CA ALA A 24 38.94 -6.37 11.52
C ALA A 24 37.52 -5.93 11.17
N GLN A 25 37.04 -4.88 11.85
CA GLN A 25 35.66 -4.44 11.73
C GLN A 25 35.43 -3.92 10.32
N GLU A 26 34.62 -4.64 9.54
CA GLU A 26 34.49 -4.38 8.11
C GLU A 26 33.82 -3.02 7.84
N ALA A 27 34.30 -2.31 6.81
CA ALA A 27 33.66 -1.09 6.35
C ALA A 27 32.28 -1.39 5.78
N TRP A 28 31.30 -0.54 6.09
CA TRP A 28 29.96 -0.66 5.53
C TRP A 28 30.03 -0.53 4.00
N LYS A 29 29.36 -1.47 3.33
CA LYS A 29 29.19 -1.54 1.88
C LYS A 29 27.71 -1.67 1.54
N GLU A 30 27.32 -0.95 0.51
CA GLU A 30 26.03 -1.13 -0.15
C GLU A 30 25.98 -2.51 -0.85
N GLY A 31 24.78 -3.08 -0.97
CA GLY A 31 24.55 -4.43 -1.49
C GLY A 31 24.84 -5.58 -0.52
N THR A 32 25.26 -5.29 0.71
CA THR A 32 25.58 -6.32 1.72
C THR A 32 24.42 -6.56 2.68
N THR A 33 24.23 -7.83 3.07
CA THR A 33 23.27 -8.21 4.12
C THR A 33 23.96 -8.21 5.48
N TYR A 34 23.42 -7.44 6.42
CA TYR A 34 23.90 -7.34 7.78
C TYR A 34 22.89 -8.00 8.71
N THR A 35 23.35 -8.94 9.53
CA THR A 35 22.52 -9.55 10.57
C THR A 35 22.37 -8.61 11.75
N SER A 36 21.24 -8.70 12.47
CA SER A 36 21.05 -7.94 13.71
C SER A 36 22.22 -8.18 14.67
N GLY A 37 22.78 -7.09 15.21
CA GLY A 37 23.96 -7.09 16.05
C GLY A 37 25.29 -6.94 15.32
N ALA A 38 25.34 -7.11 13.99
CA ALA A 38 26.57 -6.92 13.21
C ALA A 38 27.08 -5.49 13.29
N THR A 39 28.41 -5.31 13.36
CA THR A 39 29.03 -3.98 13.46
C THR A 39 29.87 -3.64 12.25
N VAL A 40 29.78 -2.41 11.78
CA VAL A 40 30.48 -1.90 10.59
C VAL A 40 31.12 -0.55 10.87
N THR A 41 32.15 -0.19 10.10
CA THR A 41 32.72 1.16 10.11
C THR A 41 32.18 2.00 8.95
N TYR A 42 31.72 3.23 9.23
CA TYR A 42 31.23 4.19 8.23
C TYR A 42 31.55 5.61 8.69
N ASN A 43 32.18 6.43 7.83
CA ASN A 43 32.61 7.80 8.13
C ASN A 43 33.40 7.96 9.46
N GLY A 44 34.33 7.03 9.75
CA GLY A 44 35.18 7.08 10.95
C GLY A 44 34.48 6.69 12.25
N ARG A 45 33.24 6.20 12.18
CA ARG A 45 32.44 5.76 13.32
C ARG A 45 32.03 4.30 13.17
N VAL A 46 31.69 3.67 14.28
CA VAL A 46 31.22 2.29 14.35
C VAL A 46 29.72 2.29 14.53
N TYR A 47 29.02 1.51 13.70
CA TYR A 47 27.58 1.35 13.76
C TYR A 47 27.22 -0.12 13.97
N GLN A 48 26.19 -0.39 14.76
CA GLN A 48 25.62 -1.70 14.98
C GLN A 48 24.27 -1.82 14.28
N ALA A 49 24.08 -2.88 13.49
CA ALA A 49 22.80 -3.21 12.89
C ALA A 49 21.78 -3.55 13.98
N LEU A 50 20.64 -2.86 14.01
CA LEU A 50 19.56 -3.11 14.96
C LEU A 50 18.67 -4.27 14.52
N GLN A 51 18.56 -4.48 13.21
CA GLN A 51 17.73 -5.52 12.59
C GLN A 51 18.50 -6.15 11.42
N THR A 52 18.20 -7.41 11.10
CA THR A 52 18.77 -8.05 9.92
C THR A 52 18.20 -7.41 8.67
N HIS A 53 19.05 -6.88 7.79
CA HIS A 53 18.62 -6.20 6.57
C HIS A 53 19.69 -6.27 5.48
N THR A 54 19.28 -6.13 4.23
CA THR A 54 20.18 -5.95 3.09
C THR A 54 20.22 -4.48 2.72
N ALA A 55 21.39 -3.85 2.76
CA ALA A 55 21.55 -2.45 2.38
C ALA A 55 21.53 -2.32 0.84
N TYR A 56 20.37 -2.53 0.20
CA TYR A 56 20.25 -2.60 -1.26
C TYR A 56 20.82 -1.35 -1.95
N PRO A 57 21.54 -1.50 -3.10
CA PRO A 57 22.08 -0.37 -3.84
C PRO A 57 21.02 0.67 -4.21
N GLY A 58 21.25 1.93 -3.86
CA GLY A 58 20.33 3.05 -4.09
C GLY A 58 19.25 3.23 -3.03
N ALA A 59 19.15 2.35 -2.03
CA ALA A 59 18.16 2.48 -0.94
C ALA A 59 18.49 3.62 0.03
N GLY A 60 19.73 4.13 0.01
CA GLY A 60 20.16 5.24 0.87
C GLY A 60 20.24 4.87 2.36
N TRP A 61 20.35 3.58 2.68
CA TRP A 61 20.40 3.06 4.05
C TRP A 61 21.78 3.18 4.68
N TYR A 62 22.34 4.39 4.64
CA TYR A 62 23.65 4.66 5.19
C TYR A 62 23.59 4.61 6.73
N PRO A 63 24.60 4.01 7.41
CA PRO A 63 24.58 3.88 8.86
C PRO A 63 24.37 5.20 9.62
N ALA A 64 24.88 6.31 9.09
CA ALA A 64 24.73 7.63 9.70
C ALA A 64 23.33 8.26 9.55
N THR A 65 22.53 7.83 8.57
CA THR A 65 21.25 8.47 8.21
C THR A 65 20.05 7.56 8.37
N THR A 66 20.24 6.32 8.83
CA THR A 66 19.16 5.34 8.98
C THR A 66 19.14 4.75 10.40
N PRO A 67 18.75 5.56 11.41
CA PRO A 67 18.80 5.18 12.83
C PRO A 67 17.85 4.03 13.21
N THR A 68 16.90 3.70 12.33
CA THR A 68 16.00 2.54 12.47
C THR A 68 16.71 1.22 12.18
N LEU A 69 17.75 1.23 11.34
CA LEU A 69 18.53 0.05 10.98
C LEU A 69 19.90 0.01 11.66
N TRP A 70 20.43 1.18 12.04
CA TRP A 70 21.78 1.33 12.55
C TRP A 70 21.82 2.16 13.83
N ARG A 71 22.59 1.69 14.82
CA ARG A 71 22.91 2.44 16.03
C ARG A 71 24.38 2.81 16.04
N ASP A 72 24.68 4.09 16.18
CA ASP A 72 26.04 4.58 16.41
C ASP A 72 26.53 4.09 17.78
N ILE A 73 27.66 3.40 17.82
CA ILE A 73 28.25 2.86 19.05
C ILE A 73 29.63 3.44 19.36
N GLY A 74 30.08 4.49 18.65
CA GLY A 74 31.29 5.25 18.98
C GLY A 74 32.28 5.46 17.83
N ALA A 75 33.44 6.03 18.15
CA ALA A 75 34.51 6.27 17.19
C ALA A 75 35.25 4.97 16.83
N ALA A 76 35.62 4.80 15.55
CA ALA A 76 36.45 3.68 15.14
C ALA A 76 37.89 3.87 15.63
N ALA A 77 38.50 2.84 16.23
CA ALA A 77 39.89 2.91 16.68
C ALA A 77 40.83 3.05 15.47
N THR A 78 41.71 4.05 15.50
CA THR A 78 42.74 4.24 14.48
C THR A 78 43.80 3.15 14.56
N PRO A 79 44.12 2.42 13.47
CA PRO A 79 45.31 1.58 13.46
C PRO A 79 46.56 2.46 13.36
N VAL A 80 47.57 2.12 14.15
CA VAL A 80 48.92 2.73 14.12
C VAL A 80 49.55 2.46 12.74
N PRO A 81 49.93 3.50 11.96
CA PRO A 81 50.49 3.27 10.63
C PRO A 81 51.93 2.78 10.71
N THR A 82 52.22 1.71 9.96
CA THR A 82 53.59 1.28 9.64
C THR A 82 54.02 2.00 8.34
N PRO A 83 55.23 2.61 8.25
CA PRO A 83 55.56 3.54 7.17
C PRO A 83 56.10 2.82 5.93
N THR A 84 55.81 3.34 4.73
CA THR A 84 56.45 2.99 3.44
C THR A 84 56.34 4.19 2.48
N PRO A 85 57.35 4.47 1.62
CA PRO A 85 57.87 5.83 1.39
C PRO A 85 57.28 6.62 0.20
N ALA A 86 57.61 7.92 0.21
CA ALA A 86 57.03 9.01 -0.59
C ALA A 86 57.51 9.09 -2.06
N PRO A 87 56.67 9.62 -2.97
CA PRO A 87 57.11 10.20 -4.24
C PRO A 87 57.04 11.74 -4.29
N ALA A 88 57.94 12.31 -5.10
CA ALA A 88 58.19 13.73 -5.35
C ALA A 88 57.21 14.38 -6.36
N PRO A 89 57.10 15.72 -6.45
CA PRO A 89 56.00 16.41 -7.13
C PRO A 89 56.29 16.82 -8.59
N ALA A 90 55.24 16.92 -9.41
CA ALA A 90 55.26 17.50 -10.77
C ALA A 90 53.88 18.13 -11.13
N PRO A 91 53.81 19.07 -12.10
CA PRO A 91 52.96 20.27 -12.05
C PRO A 91 51.65 20.25 -12.86
N ALA A 92 50.91 21.36 -12.75
CA ALA A 92 49.54 21.62 -13.21
C ALA A 92 49.25 21.41 -14.71
N PRO A 93 48.03 21.01 -15.10
CA PRO A 93 47.67 20.73 -16.50
C PRO A 93 47.09 21.93 -17.27
N THR A 94 47.46 22.01 -18.55
CA THR A 94 46.82 22.74 -19.66
C THR A 94 46.09 21.70 -20.55
N PRO A 95 44.92 21.98 -21.15
CA PRO A 95 44.11 20.95 -21.84
C PRO A 95 44.65 20.59 -23.23
N THR A 96 44.58 19.31 -23.60
CA THR A 96 44.92 18.77 -24.96
C THR A 96 44.13 17.47 -25.20
N PRO A 97 43.70 17.16 -26.45
CA PRO A 97 42.46 16.43 -26.73
C PRO A 97 42.54 14.90 -26.74
N THR A 98 41.35 14.30 -26.75
CA THR A 98 40.99 12.88 -26.81
C THR A 98 41.81 12.04 -27.80
N PRO A 99 42.42 10.92 -27.37
CA PRO A 99 42.79 9.83 -28.26
C PRO A 99 41.61 8.85 -28.43
N THR A 100 41.27 8.56 -29.70
CA THR A 100 40.42 7.45 -30.10
C THR A 100 41.11 6.12 -29.78
N PRO A 101 40.50 5.19 -29.01
CA PRO A 101 41.13 3.89 -28.77
C PRO A 101 41.06 3.00 -30.01
N THR A 102 42.20 2.38 -30.32
CA THR A 102 42.36 1.27 -31.27
C THR A 102 41.45 0.08 -30.86
N PRO A 103 40.70 -0.57 -31.77
CA PRO A 103 39.78 -1.66 -31.42
C PRO A 103 40.52 -2.88 -30.83
N ALA A 104 40.10 -3.31 -29.63
CA ALA A 104 40.50 -4.58 -29.05
C ALA A 104 39.84 -5.76 -29.78
N GLY A 105 40.45 -6.95 -29.76
CA GLY A 105 39.89 -8.16 -30.36
C GLY A 105 38.49 -8.51 -29.82
N CYS A 106 37.66 -9.19 -30.63
CA CYS A 106 36.30 -9.58 -30.23
C CYS A 106 36.33 -10.70 -29.16
N ASN A 107 35.45 -10.60 -28.17
CA ASN A 107 35.22 -11.64 -27.16
C ASN A 107 34.24 -12.72 -27.72
N ALA A 108 33.90 -13.71 -26.89
CA ALA A 108 32.91 -14.72 -27.25
C ALA A 108 31.53 -14.08 -27.54
N ALA A 109 30.80 -14.62 -28.53
CA ALA A 109 29.49 -14.09 -28.91
C ALA A 109 28.49 -14.17 -27.74
N TRP A 110 27.72 -13.10 -27.55
CA TRP A 110 26.62 -13.09 -26.59
C TRP A 110 25.51 -14.05 -27.01
N SER A 111 24.92 -14.76 -26.05
CA SER A 111 23.79 -15.66 -26.24
C SER A 111 22.68 -15.31 -25.27
N ALA A 112 21.46 -15.15 -25.80
CA ALA A 112 20.26 -14.87 -25.01
C ALA A 112 19.92 -15.99 -24.01
N SER A 113 20.32 -17.23 -24.28
CA SER A 113 20.05 -18.37 -23.39
C SER A 113 21.11 -18.59 -22.32
N GLN A 114 22.27 -17.92 -22.41
CA GLN A 114 23.36 -18.10 -21.46
C GLN A 114 23.21 -17.20 -20.24
N VAL A 115 23.46 -17.75 -19.05
CA VAL A 115 23.52 -17.00 -17.80
C VAL A 115 24.91 -16.39 -17.62
N TYR A 116 24.96 -15.09 -17.40
CA TYR A 116 26.18 -14.33 -17.09
C TYR A 116 26.17 -13.95 -15.61
N ALA A 117 26.48 -14.92 -14.74
CA ALA A 117 26.28 -14.78 -13.30
C ALA A 117 27.30 -13.88 -12.58
N THR A 118 28.51 -13.77 -13.13
CA THR A 118 29.61 -12.99 -12.54
C THR A 118 29.75 -11.66 -13.25
N ALA A 119 29.70 -10.55 -12.50
CA ALA A 119 29.93 -9.21 -13.04
C ALA A 119 31.32 -9.10 -13.68
N GLY A 120 31.41 -8.42 -14.82
CA GLY A 120 32.64 -8.24 -15.59
C GLY A 120 32.89 -9.28 -16.68
N THR A 121 32.01 -10.27 -16.85
CA THR A 121 32.04 -11.22 -17.98
C THR A 121 31.88 -10.47 -19.30
N ARG A 122 32.78 -10.74 -20.26
CA ARG A 122 32.85 -10.01 -21.54
C ARG A 122 32.30 -10.83 -22.69
N VAL A 123 31.51 -10.19 -23.54
CA VAL A 123 30.88 -10.80 -24.72
C VAL A 123 30.92 -9.85 -25.91
N THR A 124 30.71 -10.37 -27.11
CA THR A 124 30.53 -9.57 -28.32
C THR A 124 29.10 -9.66 -28.82
N SER A 125 28.50 -8.52 -29.13
CA SER A 125 27.22 -8.43 -29.82
C SER A 125 27.30 -7.33 -30.87
N SER A 126 26.78 -7.57 -32.07
CA SER A 126 26.73 -6.58 -33.18
C SER A 126 28.07 -5.85 -33.45
N GLY A 127 29.20 -6.58 -33.39
CA GLY A 127 30.53 -6.02 -33.69
C GLY A 127 31.13 -5.14 -32.57
N ARG A 128 30.55 -5.18 -31.36
CA ARG A 128 31.03 -4.44 -30.19
C ARG A 128 31.20 -5.36 -29.00
N ASN A 129 32.20 -5.05 -28.18
CA ASN A 129 32.45 -5.75 -26.93
C ASN A 129 31.62 -5.13 -25.81
N TYR A 130 31.07 -5.97 -24.93
CA TYR A 130 30.31 -5.55 -23.76
C TYR A 130 30.78 -6.29 -22.52
N ARG A 131 30.60 -5.72 -21.33
CA ARG A 131 30.71 -6.44 -20.05
C ARG A 131 29.43 -6.34 -19.25
N ASN A 132 29.00 -7.42 -18.61
CA ASN A 132 27.86 -7.35 -17.69
C ASN A 132 28.27 -6.63 -16.41
N LYS A 133 27.42 -5.75 -15.90
CA LYS A 133 27.63 -5.03 -14.64
C LYS A 133 27.18 -5.85 -13.42
N TRP A 134 26.27 -6.80 -13.64
CA TRP A 134 25.73 -7.74 -12.64
C TRP A 134 25.15 -8.98 -13.34
N TRP A 135 24.55 -9.90 -12.57
CA TRP A 135 23.91 -11.11 -13.09
C TRP A 135 22.89 -10.78 -14.19
N THR A 136 22.92 -11.49 -15.31
CA THR A 136 21.93 -11.33 -16.40
C THR A 136 21.80 -12.61 -17.22
N GLN A 137 20.60 -12.84 -17.78
CA GLN A 137 20.31 -13.82 -18.81
C GLN A 137 19.24 -13.22 -19.74
N GLY A 138 19.46 -13.27 -21.05
CA GLY A 138 18.48 -12.79 -22.04
C GLY A 138 18.49 -11.28 -22.33
N ASP A 139 19.05 -10.44 -21.47
CA ASP A 139 19.15 -8.99 -21.73
C ASP A 139 20.14 -8.71 -22.87
N ASN A 140 19.71 -8.00 -23.93
CA ASN A 140 20.53 -7.74 -25.11
C ASN A 140 21.59 -6.63 -24.87
N PRO A 141 22.89 -6.91 -25.03
CA PRO A 141 23.95 -5.92 -24.82
C PRO A 141 23.83 -4.67 -25.70
N ALA A 142 23.34 -4.82 -26.95
CA ALA A 142 23.23 -3.71 -27.89
C ALA A 142 22.09 -2.71 -27.55
N GLN A 143 21.18 -3.09 -26.65
CA GLN A 143 20.05 -2.27 -26.20
C GLN A 143 20.23 -1.76 -24.77
N SER A 144 21.34 -2.14 -24.12
CA SER A 144 21.65 -1.75 -22.77
C SER A 144 22.18 -0.31 -22.76
N GLY A 145 21.33 0.64 -22.37
CA GLY A 145 21.72 2.05 -22.18
C GLY A 145 22.69 2.25 -21.01
N GLN A 146 23.00 3.51 -20.68
CA GLN A 146 23.95 3.85 -19.60
C GLN A 146 23.61 3.22 -18.25
N TYR A 147 22.31 2.99 -17.98
CA TYR A 147 21.79 2.36 -16.75
C TYR A 147 21.47 0.87 -16.90
N GLY A 148 21.66 0.29 -18.08
CA GLY A 148 21.36 -1.12 -18.36
C GLY A 148 22.46 -2.08 -17.87
N VAL A 149 22.15 -3.38 -17.94
CA VAL A 149 22.95 -4.48 -17.39
C VAL A 149 24.28 -4.72 -18.10
N TRP A 150 24.40 -4.33 -19.37
CA TRP A 150 25.63 -4.36 -20.15
C TRP A 150 26.25 -2.98 -20.29
N GLU A 151 27.57 -2.95 -20.17
CA GLU A 151 28.40 -1.78 -20.45
C GLU A 151 29.14 -1.98 -21.77
N ASP A 152 29.02 -1.01 -22.68
CA ASP A 152 29.71 -1.01 -23.96
C ASP A 152 31.21 -0.71 -23.79
N LEU A 153 32.06 -1.59 -24.31
CA LEU A 153 33.52 -1.50 -24.27
C LEU A 153 34.12 -1.03 -25.60
N GLY A 154 33.29 -0.74 -26.60
CA GLY A 154 33.71 -0.26 -27.91
C GLY A 154 33.65 -1.33 -29.01
N ALA A 155 33.87 -0.87 -30.24
CA ALA A 155 33.93 -1.74 -31.41
C ALA A 155 35.09 -2.73 -31.31
N CYS A 156 34.91 -3.93 -31.86
CA CYS A 156 35.96 -4.92 -31.97
C CYS A 156 36.15 -5.32 -33.44
N SER A 157 37.39 -5.64 -33.81
CA SER A 157 37.75 -6.08 -35.17
C SER A 157 38.57 -7.36 -35.12
N GLY A 158 37.93 -8.49 -35.41
CA GLY A 158 38.57 -9.80 -35.53
C GLY A 158 37.55 -10.84 -35.93
N GLY A 159 37.71 -11.41 -37.13
CA GLY A 159 36.82 -12.46 -37.62
C GLY A 159 36.97 -13.74 -36.79
N THR A 160 35.87 -14.39 -36.43
CA THR A 160 35.86 -15.75 -35.89
C THR A 160 34.48 -16.39 -36.14
N PRO A 161 34.41 -17.73 -36.16
CA PRO A 161 34.12 -18.54 -37.34
C PRO A 161 32.64 -18.93 -37.46
N THR A 162 32.25 -19.28 -38.68
CA THR A 162 30.92 -19.77 -39.05
C THR A 162 30.54 -21.06 -38.29
N PRO A 163 29.40 -21.10 -37.56
CA PRO A 163 28.83 -22.35 -37.07
C PRO A 163 28.15 -23.12 -38.21
N ALA A 164 28.38 -24.44 -38.26
CA ALA A 164 27.78 -25.37 -39.20
C ALA A 164 26.25 -25.48 -39.03
N PRO A 165 25.47 -25.71 -40.11
CA PRO A 165 24.02 -25.73 -40.05
C PRO A 165 23.47 -26.96 -39.32
N THR A 166 22.55 -26.73 -38.39
CA THR A 166 21.78 -27.75 -37.66
C THR A 166 20.63 -28.28 -38.55
N PRO A 167 20.35 -29.61 -38.58
CA PRO A 167 19.41 -30.22 -39.52
C PRO A 167 17.93 -29.83 -39.29
N THR A 168 17.21 -29.73 -40.40
CA THR A 168 15.79 -29.40 -40.54
C THR A 168 14.87 -30.44 -39.88
N PRO A 169 13.92 -30.05 -39.00
CA PRO A 169 12.88 -30.96 -38.50
C PRO A 169 11.86 -31.30 -39.58
N ALA A 170 11.40 -32.56 -39.58
CA ALA A 170 10.39 -33.09 -40.48
C ALA A 170 9.00 -32.43 -40.29
N PRO A 171 8.14 -32.36 -41.33
CA PRO A 171 6.86 -31.67 -41.25
C PRO A 171 5.87 -32.40 -40.34
N ALA A 172 5.15 -31.63 -39.51
CA ALA A 172 4.03 -32.09 -38.71
C ALA A 172 2.81 -32.45 -39.60
N PRO A 173 1.99 -33.45 -39.23
CA PRO A 173 0.83 -33.87 -40.01
C PRO A 173 -0.28 -32.80 -40.03
N ALA A 174 -1.00 -32.77 -41.16
CA ALA A 174 -2.05 -31.80 -41.48
C ALA A 174 -3.26 -31.86 -40.51
N PRO A 175 -3.90 -30.70 -40.21
CA PRO A 175 -5.05 -30.65 -39.31
C PRO A 175 -6.30 -31.31 -39.93
N THR A 176 -7.03 -32.02 -39.09
CA THR A 176 -8.34 -32.62 -39.39
C THR A 176 -9.39 -31.52 -39.63
N PRO A 177 -10.29 -31.63 -40.64
CA PRO A 177 -11.31 -30.62 -40.91
C PRO A 177 -12.32 -30.46 -39.76
N ALA A 178 -12.72 -29.23 -39.50
CA ALA A 178 -13.75 -28.87 -38.53
C ALA A 178 -15.15 -29.39 -38.96
N PRO A 179 -16.01 -29.80 -38.01
CA PRO A 179 -17.36 -30.25 -38.31
C PRO A 179 -18.24 -29.09 -38.82
N VAL A 180 -19.08 -29.41 -39.81
CA VAL A 180 -20.03 -28.53 -40.48
C VAL A 180 -21.12 -28.03 -39.50
N PRO A 181 -21.47 -26.72 -39.48
CA PRO A 181 -22.55 -26.21 -38.65
C PRO A 181 -23.93 -26.78 -39.06
N ALA A 182 -24.73 -27.16 -38.07
CA ALA A 182 -26.12 -27.55 -38.26
C ALA A 182 -26.99 -26.35 -38.72
N PRO A 183 -28.02 -26.58 -39.54
CA PRO A 183 -28.85 -25.50 -40.09
C PRO A 183 -29.66 -24.78 -39.01
N VAL A 184 -29.71 -23.45 -39.16
CA VAL A 184 -30.45 -22.50 -38.32
C VAL A 184 -31.96 -22.72 -38.48
N PRO A 185 -32.75 -22.91 -37.41
CA PRO A 185 -34.21 -22.97 -37.48
C PRO A 185 -34.83 -21.63 -37.91
N ALA A 186 -35.91 -21.72 -38.68
CA ALA A 186 -36.69 -20.58 -39.19
C ALA A 186 -37.25 -19.69 -38.05
N PRO A 187 -37.43 -18.37 -38.28
CA PRO A 187 -37.92 -17.45 -37.27
C PRO A 187 -39.37 -17.74 -36.88
N VAL A 188 -39.61 -17.86 -35.56
CA VAL A 188 -40.94 -17.96 -34.95
C VAL A 188 -41.58 -16.55 -34.97
N PRO A 189 -42.86 -16.41 -35.36
CA PRO A 189 -43.53 -15.11 -35.36
C PRO A 189 -43.66 -14.52 -33.94
N SER A 190 -43.44 -13.21 -33.86
CA SER A 190 -43.49 -12.40 -32.64
C SER A 190 -44.89 -12.42 -32.00
N PRO A 191 -45.02 -12.75 -30.69
CA PRO A 191 -46.30 -12.65 -30.00
C PRO A 191 -46.70 -11.19 -29.80
N THR A 192 -48.01 -10.94 -29.97
CA THR A 192 -48.71 -9.68 -29.71
C THR A 192 -48.45 -9.17 -28.28
N PRO A 193 -48.23 -7.86 -28.05
CA PRO A 193 -48.04 -7.32 -26.71
C PRO A 193 -49.26 -7.57 -25.83
N ALA A 194 -49.05 -8.21 -24.67
CA ALA A 194 -50.04 -8.31 -23.61
C ALA A 194 -50.24 -6.94 -22.93
N PRO A 195 -51.45 -6.60 -22.46
CA PRO A 195 -51.72 -5.33 -21.80
C PRO A 195 -50.90 -5.16 -20.52
N THR A 196 -50.41 -3.94 -20.33
CA THR A 196 -49.63 -3.49 -19.18
C THR A 196 -50.37 -3.77 -17.86
N PRO A 197 -49.81 -4.56 -16.91
CA PRO A 197 -50.42 -4.74 -15.61
C PRO A 197 -50.37 -3.45 -14.79
N THR A 198 -51.48 -3.15 -14.12
CA THR A 198 -51.63 -2.08 -13.13
C THR A 198 -50.59 -2.23 -12.02
N PRO A 199 -49.99 -1.13 -11.50
CA PRO A 199 -48.99 -1.19 -10.44
C PRO A 199 -49.52 -1.93 -9.20
N ALA A 200 -48.84 -3.00 -8.82
CA ALA A 200 -49.08 -3.66 -7.53
C ALA A 200 -48.66 -2.71 -6.39
N PRO A 201 -49.38 -2.71 -5.25
CA PRO A 201 -49.03 -1.88 -4.10
C PRO A 201 -47.61 -2.20 -3.63
N THR A 202 -46.87 -1.14 -3.32
CA THR A 202 -45.50 -1.18 -2.79
C THR A 202 -45.41 -2.21 -1.64
N PRO A 203 -44.51 -3.22 -1.73
CA PRO A 203 -44.34 -4.17 -0.65
C PRO A 203 -43.92 -3.44 0.62
N THR A 204 -44.60 -3.75 1.72
CA THR A 204 -44.19 -3.36 3.07
C THR A 204 -42.74 -3.83 3.29
N PRO A 205 -41.84 -3.00 3.84
CA PRO A 205 -40.44 -3.38 4.00
C PRO A 205 -40.34 -4.69 4.78
N THR A 206 -39.74 -5.70 4.15
CA THR A 206 -39.36 -6.94 4.81
C THR A 206 -38.44 -6.57 5.99
N PRO A 207 -38.71 -7.08 7.21
CA PRO A 207 -37.83 -6.81 8.35
C PRO A 207 -36.40 -7.22 7.98
N THR A 208 -35.45 -6.30 8.20
CA THR A 208 -34.03 -6.52 7.99
C THR A 208 -33.63 -7.85 8.66
N PRO A 209 -32.98 -8.78 7.94
CA PRO A 209 -32.57 -10.06 8.52
C PRO A 209 -31.76 -9.79 9.78
N THR A 210 -32.08 -10.51 10.84
CA THR A 210 -31.29 -10.49 12.08
C THR A 210 -29.85 -10.85 11.71
N PRO A 211 -28.85 -10.04 12.10
CA PRO A 211 -27.47 -10.30 11.73
C PRO A 211 -27.07 -11.71 12.16
N SER A 212 -26.44 -12.46 11.24
CA SER A 212 -25.81 -13.75 11.55
C SER A 212 -24.89 -13.56 12.77
N PRO A 213 -24.86 -14.49 13.75
CA PRO A 213 -24.02 -14.34 14.93
C PRO A 213 -22.57 -14.12 14.50
N THR A 214 -21.96 -13.05 15.04
CA THR A 214 -20.55 -12.76 14.83
C THR A 214 -19.73 -13.99 15.24
N PRO A 215 -18.88 -14.54 14.36
CA PRO A 215 -18.08 -15.71 14.69
C PRO A 215 -17.24 -15.43 15.93
N THR A 216 -17.16 -16.39 16.85
CA THR A 216 -16.32 -16.24 18.04
C THR A 216 -14.86 -16.10 17.62
N PRO A 217 -14.14 -15.05 18.06
CA PRO A 217 -12.74 -14.88 17.71
C PRO A 217 -11.91 -16.10 18.11
N ALA A 218 -10.91 -16.45 17.30
CA ALA A 218 -10.03 -17.57 17.61
C ALA A 218 -9.36 -17.39 18.98
N SER A 219 -9.27 -18.47 19.77
CA SER A 219 -8.81 -18.41 21.17
C SER A 219 -7.36 -17.94 21.36
N TYR A 220 -6.54 -18.01 20.30
CA TYR A 220 -5.19 -17.46 20.30
C TYR A 220 -5.14 -15.95 20.14
N LYS A 221 -6.25 -15.27 19.82
CA LYS A 221 -6.32 -13.81 19.74
C LYS A 221 -6.54 -13.23 21.15
N PRO A 222 -6.05 -12.01 21.43
CA PRO A 222 -6.33 -11.33 22.69
C PRO A 222 -7.84 -11.18 22.89
N GLN A 223 -8.30 -11.44 24.11
CA GLN A 223 -9.71 -11.32 24.49
C GLN A 223 -9.87 -10.19 25.50
N ILE A 224 -10.79 -9.28 25.24
CA ILE A 224 -11.15 -8.23 26.20
C ILE A 224 -12.27 -8.78 27.08
N VAL A 225 -11.98 -8.98 28.36
CA VAL A 225 -12.99 -9.35 29.38
C VAL A 225 -13.26 -8.16 30.27
N TYR A 226 -14.50 -8.04 30.73
CA TYR A 226 -14.93 -6.93 31.56
C TYR A 226 -15.27 -7.41 32.96
N ILE A 227 -14.69 -6.79 34.00
CA ILE A 227 -15.06 -7.07 35.38
C ILE A 227 -16.51 -6.60 35.67
N PRO A 228 -17.19 -7.16 36.69
CA PRO A 228 -18.54 -6.73 37.06
C PRO A 228 -18.63 -5.23 37.28
N THR A 229 -19.76 -4.64 36.91
CA THR A 229 -19.98 -3.20 36.99
C THR A 229 -19.96 -2.73 38.46
N PRO A 230 -19.09 -1.77 38.84
CA PRO A 230 -19.18 -1.13 40.14
C PRO A 230 -20.55 -0.47 40.36
N ALA A 231 -20.97 -0.32 41.61
CA ALA A 231 -22.28 0.24 41.95
C ALA A 231 -22.45 1.70 41.50
N ASP A 232 -21.36 2.45 41.38
CA ASP A 232 -21.30 3.85 40.93
C ASP A 232 -21.02 4.00 39.42
N TYR A 233 -21.04 2.90 38.66
CA TYR A 233 -20.78 2.96 37.22
C TYR A 233 -21.93 3.60 36.45
N PRO A 234 -21.66 4.40 35.40
CA PRO A 234 -22.72 5.05 34.63
C PRO A 234 -23.73 4.05 34.04
N THR A 235 -25.00 4.43 34.10
CA THR A 235 -26.12 3.74 33.46
C THR A 235 -26.08 3.91 31.93
N THR A 236 -26.81 3.07 31.20
CA THR A 236 -26.96 3.20 29.74
C THR A 236 -27.44 4.60 29.34
N ALA A 237 -28.42 5.16 30.05
CA ALA A 237 -28.93 6.50 29.78
C ALA A 237 -27.86 7.58 29.96
N GLN A 238 -27.01 7.45 30.99
CA GLN A 238 -25.88 8.37 31.21
C GLN A 238 -24.82 8.24 30.11
N PHE A 239 -24.51 7.03 29.63
CA PHE A 239 -23.62 6.83 28.50
C PHE A 239 -24.16 7.46 27.22
N THR A 240 -25.45 7.25 26.89
CA THR A 240 -26.08 7.86 25.72
C THR A 240 -26.07 9.38 25.81
N ALA A 241 -26.34 9.95 26.99
CA ALA A 241 -26.30 11.39 27.21
C ALA A 241 -24.88 11.96 27.06
N ALA A 242 -23.86 11.28 27.60
CA ALA A 242 -22.47 11.70 27.49
C ALA A 242 -21.94 11.60 26.06
N GLU A 243 -22.23 10.51 25.35
CA GLU A 243 -21.88 10.37 23.93
C GLU A 243 -22.55 11.47 23.09
N LYS A 244 -23.84 11.73 23.33
CA LYS A 244 -24.55 12.83 22.69
C LYS A 244 -23.90 14.19 22.96
N ALA A 245 -23.48 14.47 24.20
CA ALA A 245 -22.81 15.72 24.54
C ALA A 245 -21.50 15.91 23.75
N LEU A 246 -20.71 14.85 23.56
CA LEU A 246 -19.49 14.90 22.73
C LEU A 246 -19.81 15.07 21.24
N VAL A 247 -20.87 14.43 20.74
CA VAL A 247 -21.33 14.65 19.36
C VAL A 247 -21.76 16.12 19.18
N ASP A 248 -22.50 16.69 20.13
CA ASP A 248 -22.92 18.09 20.08
C ASP A 248 -21.71 19.05 20.16
N GLN A 249 -20.70 18.72 20.97
CA GLN A 249 -19.43 19.47 21.06
C GLN A 249 -18.69 19.55 19.71
N SER A 250 -18.86 18.56 18.84
CA SER A 250 -18.20 18.53 17.52
C SER A 250 -18.75 19.56 16.52
N GLY A 251 -19.83 20.27 16.85
CA GLY A 251 -20.44 21.26 15.95
C GLY A 251 -20.92 20.67 14.62
N GLY A 252 -21.33 19.40 14.61
CA GLY A 252 -21.83 18.69 13.42
C GLY A 252 -20.76 17.94 12.61
N GLN A 253 -19.46 18.07 12.95
CA GLN A 253 -18.39 17.38 12.22
C GLN A 253 -18.52 15.85 12.28
N ILE A 254 -18.95 15.28 13.41
CA ILE A 254 -19.18 13.84 13.53
C ILE A 254 -20.33 13.37 12.64
N ALA A 255 -21.38 14.17 12.48
CA ALA A 255 -22.48 13.83 11.59
C ALA A 255 -22.01 13.78 10.12
N LEU A 256 -21.18 14.74 9.70
CA LEU A 256 -20.57 14.74 8.37
C LEU A 256 -19.69 13.51 8.13
N LEU A 257 -18.86 13.13 9.11
CA LEU A 257 -18.02 11.93 9.00
C LEU A 257 -18.84 10.63 9.00
N ARG A 258 -19.90 10.54 9.80
CA ARG A 258 -20.82 9.40 9.80
C ARG A 258 -21.54 9.26 8.45
N ASP A 259 -21.94 10.37 7.85
CA ASP A 259 -22.55 10.38 6.51
C ASP A 259 -21.54 9.91 5.44
N ALA A 260 -20.29 10.40 5.52
CA ALA A 260 -19.21 9.99 4.62
C ALA A 260 -18.88 8.48 4.71
N LEU A 261 -18.98 7.91 5.91
CA LEU A 261 -18.67 6.50 6.21
C LEU A 261 -19.87 5.56 6.08
N ARG A 262 -21.06 6.06 5.71
CA ARG A 262 -22.23 5.21 5.53
C ARG A 262 -21.92 4.11 4.53
N VAL A 263 -22.30 2.88 4.89
CA VAL A 263 -22.24 1.73 3.99
C VAL A 263 -23.64 1.28 3.54
N LEU A 264 -23.79 0.87 2.29
CA LEU A 264 -25.00 0.18 1.85
C LEU A 264 -25.04 -1.28 2.35
N PRO A 265 -26.23 -1.87 2.54
CA PRO A 265 -26.39 -3.30 2.77
C PRO A 265 -25.76 -4.14 1.64
N ASP A 266 -25.27 -5.34 1.97
CA ASP A 266 -24.61 -6.22 0.99
C ASP A 266 -25.57 -6.65 -0.13
N ASP A 267 -26.83 -6.95 0.18
CA ASP A 267 -27.85 -7.31 -0.83
C ASP A 267 -28.05 -6.20 -1.88
N ASP A 268 -28.01 -4.93 -1.46
CA ASP A 268 -28.14 -3.78 -2.35
C ASP A 268 -26.90 -3.64 -3.25
N VAL A 269 -25.71 -3.94 -2.71
CA VAL A 269 -24.45 -3.93 -3.46
C VAL A 269 -24.37 -5.09 -4.44
N ASP A 270 -24.73 -6.30 -4.02
CA ASP A 270 -24.71 -7.48 -4.87
C ASP A 270 -25.69 -7.36 -6.04
N ALA A 271 -26.82 -6.65 -5.84
CA ALA A 271 -27.77 -6.32 -6.88
C ALA A 271 -27.29 -5.26 -7.90
N VAL A 272 -26.14 -4.61 -7.67
CA VAL A 272 -25.56 -3.66 -8.64
C VAL A 272 -24.97 -4.41 -9.82
N VAL A 273 -25.47 -4.06 -11.01
CA VAL A 273 -24.97 -4.51 -12.32
C VAL A 273 -25.03 -3.34 -13.32
N PRO A 274 -24.16 -3.31 -14.34
CA PRO A 274 -24.14 -2.22 -15.32
C PRO A 274 -25.51 -1.97 -15.99
N GLY A 275 -25.92 -0.70 -16.08
CA GLY A 275 -27.15 -0.24 -16.74
C GLY A 275 -28.44 -0.48 -15.96
N ARG A 276 -28.40 -1.04 -14.75
CA ARG A 276 -29.62 -1.29 -13.96
C ARG A 276 -30.22 0.02 -13.48
N ALA A 277 -31.47 0.30 -13.88
CA ALA A 277 -32.19 1.52 -13.51
C ALA A 277 -32.31 1.74 -11.98
N ALA A 278 -32.36 0.67 -11.21
CA ALA A 278 -32.42 0.68 -9.75
C ALA A 278 -31.04 0.77 -9.05
N ASN A 279 -29.94 0.91 -9.80
CA ASN A 279 -28.62 1.18 -9.20
C ASN A 279 -28.68 2.46 -8.35
N PRO A 280 -27.92 2.56 -7.25
CA PRO A 280 -27.83 3.78 -6.43
C PRO A 280 -27.46 5.04 -7.24
N SER A 281 -27.83 6.24 -6.76
CA SER A 281 -27.63 7.50 -7.50
C SER A 281 -26.16 7.76 -7.84
N ASN A 282 -25.24 7.49 -6.91
CA ASN A 282 -23.81 7.63 -7.12
C ASN A 282 -23.28 6.65 -8.19
N VAL A 283 -23.79 5.42 -8.23
CA VAL A 283 -23.47 4.42 -9.26
C VAL A 283 -23.96 4.88 -10.63
N ARG A 284 -25.23 5.27 -10.76
CA ARG A 284 -25.79 5.76 -12.04
C ARG A 284 -25.02 6.96 -12.58
N ARG A 285 -24.54 7.84 -11.68
CA ARG A 285 -23.70 8.98 -12.05
C ARG A 285 -22.35 8.53 -12.61
N VAL A 286 -21.70 7.56 -11.97
CA VAL A 286 -20.45 6.97 -12.47
C VAL A 286 -20.67 6.31 -13.82
N GLU A 287 -21.76 5.58 -14.01
CA GLU A 287 -22.11 4.96 -15.30
C GLU A 287 -22.26 5.99 -16.42
N ALA A 288 -22.87 7.15 -16.13
CA ALA A 288 -23.01 8.25 -17.09
C ALA A 288 -21.68 8.93 -17.44
N ILE A 289 -20.72 8.99 -16.50
CA ILE A 289 -19.40 9.62 -16.69
C ILE A 289 -18.41 8.65 -17.36
N LEU A 290 -18.40 7.41 -16.88
CA LEU A 290 -17.47 6.34 -17.20
C LEU A 290 -18.27 5.06 -17.52
N PRO A 291 -18.86 4.95 -18.73
CA PRO A 291 -19.43 3.69 -19.20
C PRO A 291 -18.36 2.59 -19.25
N GLU A 292 -18.77 1.32 -19.27
CA GLU A 292 -17.85 0.17 -19.28
C GLU A 292 -16.80 0.25 -20.41
N ALA A 293 -17.21 0.64 -21.62
CA ALA A 293 -16.30 0.81 -22.75
C ALA A 293 -15.20 1.87 -22.49
N ARG A 294 -15.50 2.92 -21.71
CA ARG A 294 -14.52 3.94 -21.32
C ARG A 294 -13.62 3.40 -20.20
N PHE A 295 -14.16 2.66 -19.25
CA PHE A 295 -13.35 1.97 -18.23
C PHE A 295 -12.35 1.01 -18.89
N ASP A 296 -12.78 0.24 -19.88
CA ASP A 296 -11.94 -0.64 -20.68
C ASP A 296 -10.82 0.11 -21.42
N ALA A 297 -11.14 1.26 -22.01
CA ALA A 297 -10.17 2.09 -22.70
C ALA A 297 -9.14 2.75 -21.75
N LEU A 298 -9.55 3.09 -20.52
CA LEU A 298 -8.64 3.67 -19.52
C LEU A 298 -7.73 2.61 -18.89
N PHE A 299 -8.21 1.36 -18.77
CA PHE A 299 -7.50 0.28 -18.08
C PHE A 299 -7.39 -0.99 -18.93
N PRO A 300 -6.76 -0.91 -20.12
CA PRO A 300 -6.69 -2.03 -21.05
C PRO A 300 -5.87 -3.21 -20.54
N VAL A 301 -4.87 -2.97 -19.68
CA VAL A 301 -3.94 -4.01 -19.19
C VAL A 301 -4.19 -4.41 -17.73
N ARG A 302 -5.31 -3.99 -17.15
CA ARG A 302 -5.64 -4.34 -15.77
C ARG A 302 -5.69 -5.86 -15.58
N ASN A 303 -5.42 -6.30 -14.36
CA ASN A 303 -5.73 -7.66 -13.95
C ASN A 303 -7.26 -7.89 -14.10
N VAL A 304 -7.65 -9.05 -14.64
CA VAL A 304 -9.06 -9.35 -14.97
C VAL A 304 -9.98 -9.37 -13.75
N ALA A 305 -9.46 -9.51 -12.53
CA ALA A 305 -10.22 -9.38 -11.29
C ALA A 305 -10.77 -7.97 -11.05
N TYR A 306 -10.14 -6.94 -11.63
CA TYR A 306 -10.66 -5.58 -11.67
C TYR A 306 -11.70 -5.44 -12.78
N SER A 307 -12.92 -5.93 -12.51
CA SER A 307 -14.04 -5.80 -13.44
C SER A 307 -14.79 -4.47 -13.24
N TYR A 308 -15.50 -4.03 -14.28
CA TYR A 308 -16.32 -2.82 -14.19
C TYR A 308 -17.44 -2.97 -13.16
N VAL A 309 -18.08 -4.15 -13.07
CA VAL A 309 -19.07 -4.43 -12.03
C VAL A 309 -18.47 -4.35 -10.62
N ASN A 310 -17.23 -4.79 -10.41
CA ASN A 310 -16.56 -4.65 -9.11
C ASN A 310 -16.27 -3.19 -8.76
N LEU A 311 -15.91 -2.35 -9.75
CA LEU A 311 -15.80 -0.90 -9.54
C LEU A 311 -17.14 -0.31 -9.10
N LEU A 312 -18.23 -0.61 -9.82
CA LEU A 312 -19.57 -0.12 -9.49
C LEU A 312 -20.01 -0.57 -8.09
N ARG A 313 -19.76 -1.83 -7.72
CA ARG A 313 -20.07 -2.38 -6.39
C ARG A 313 -19.26 -1.72 -5.28
N GLY A 314 -17.96 -1.52 -5.51
CA GLY A 314 -17.09 -0.80 -4.56
C GLY A 314 -17.57 0.63 -4.29
N ILE A 315 -18.01 1.33 -5.35
CA ILE A 315 -18.59 2.68 -5.23
C ILE A 315 -19.99 2.64 -4.58
N ALA A 316 -20.83 1.67 -4.95
CA ALA A 316 -22.15 1.49 -4.36
C ALA A 316 -22.07 1.33 -2.84
N LYS A 317 -21.11 0.52 -2.36
CA LYS A 317 -20.95 0.26 -0.93
C LYS A 317 -20.76 1.54 -0.12
N PHE A 318 -20.17 2.59 -0.68
CA PHE A 318 -19.92 3.87 0.00
C PHE A 318 -20.59 5.04 -0.75
N PRO A 319 -21.88 5.32 -0.48
CA PRO A 319 -22.66 6.34 -1.19
C PRO A 319 -22.08 7.76 -1.20
N ALA A 320 -21.21 8.09 -0.25
CA ALA A 320 -20.54 9.38 -0.20
C ALA A 320 -19.55 9.58 -1.37
N TYR A 321 -18.97 8.51 -1.90
CA TYR A 321 -18.14 8.59 -3.09
C TYR A 321 -19.02 8.81 -4.32
N CYS A 322 -18.79 9.93 -5.03
CA CYS A 322 -19.70 10.42 -6.07
C CYS A 322 -21.14 10.65 -5.58
N GLY A 323 -21.31 11.05 -4.31
CA GLY A 323 -22.61 11.29 -3.67
C GLY A 323 -23.33 12.56 -4.14
N ASP A 324 -24.61 12.69 -3.81
CA ASP A 324 -25.42 13.89 -4.07
C ASP A 324 -25.07 15.02 -3.07
N TYR A 325 -25.27 16.27 -3.49
CA TYR A 325 -25.00 17.46 -2.67
C TYR A 325 -26.24 18.35 -2.60
N THR A 326 -26.60 18.80 -1.41
CA THR A 326 -27.76 19.69 -1.17
C THR A 326 -27.38 21.17 -1.04
N ASP A 327 -26.09 21.48 -1.12
CA ASP A 327 -25.50 22.81 -0.89
C ASP A 327 -25.12 23.53 -2.20
N GLY A 328 -25.64 23.05 -3.34
CA GLY A 328 -25.43 23.65 -4.66
C GLY A 328 -24.14 23.23 -5.36
N ARG A 329 -23.32 22.37 -4.76
CA ARG A 329 -22.15 21.79 -5.43
C ARG A 329 -22.53 20.93 -6.64
N ASP A 330 -21.75 21.04 -7.73
CA ASP A 330 -21.93 20.23 -8.93
C ASP A 330 -21.43 18.79 -8.69
N ALA A 331 -22.39 17.92 -8.41
CA ALA A 331 -22.18 16.53 -8.10
C ALA A 331 -21.53 15.74 -9.27
N VAL A 332 -21.79 16.14 -10.52
CA VAL A 332 -21.23 15.48 -11.71
C VAL A 332 -19.78 15.92 -11.91
N ALA A 333 -19.50 17.23 -11.84
CA ALA A 333 -18.13 17.75 -11.95
C ALA A 333 -17.22 17.20 -10.84
N ILE A 334 -17.72 17.15 -9.60
CA ILE A 334 -16.98 16.56 -8.47
C ILE A 334 -16.73 15.07 -8.70
N CYS A 335 -17.73 14.30 -9.15
CA CYS A 335 -17.54 12.89 -9.42
C CYS A 335 -16.48 12.62 -10.50
N ARG A 336 -16.47 13.41 -11.60
CA ARG A 336 -15.40 13.33 -12.61
C ARG A 336 -14.02 13.54 -11.99
N LYS A 337 -13.89 14.55 -11.12
CA LYS A 337 -12.63 14.87 -10.45
C LYS A 337 -12.20 13.77 -9.47
N LEU A 338 -13.13 13.23 -8.67
CA LEU A 338 -12.86 12.11 -7.75
C LEU A 338 -12.38 10.86 -8.49
N LEU A 339 -13.02 10.51 -9.60
CA LEU A 339 -12.61 9.40 -10.46
C LEU A 339 -11.21 9.66 -11.04
N ALA A 340 -10.96 10.84 -11.61
CA ALA A 340 -9.65 11.21 -12.16
C ALA A 340 -8.54 11.13 -11.10
N THR A 341 -8.79 11.66 -9.90
CA THR A 341 -7.88 11.58 -8.76
C THR A 341 -7.58 10.13 -8.37
N SER A 342 -8.62 9.31 -8.19
CA SER A 342 -8.46 7.93 -7.72
C SER A 342 -7.71 7.09 -8.75
N PHE A 343 -8.06 7.23 -10.03
CA PHE A 343 -7.40 6.52 -11.12
C PHE A 343 -5.94 6.91 -11.30
N ALA A 344 -5.61 8.19 -11.12
CA ALA A 344 -4.22 8.65 -11.13
C ALA A 344 -3.40 8.06 -9.97
N HIS A 345 -4.01 7.90 -8.79
CA HIS A 345 -3.35 7.17 -7.71
C HIS A 345 -3.17 5.70 -8.07
N PHE A 346 -4.16 5.03 -8.66
CA PHE A 346 -4.05 3.62 -9.05
C PHE A 346 -2.89 3.36 -10.01
N VAL A 347 -2.57 4.29 -10.93
CA VAL A 347 -1.37 4.21 -11.78
C VAL A 347 -0.11 4.03 -10.94
N GLN A 348 0.07 4.84 -9.89
CA GLN A 348 1.25 4.76 -9.03
C GLN A 348 1.21 3.59 -8.03
N GLU A 349 0.03 3.24 -7.50
CA GLU A 349 -0.09 2.17 -6.50
C GLU A 349 -0.01 0.77 -7.11
N THR A 350 -0.63 0.58 -8.28
CA THR A 350 -0.86 -0.76 -8.85
C THR A 350 -0.48 -0.86 -10.31
N GLY A 351 0.01 0.21 -10.93
CA GLY A 351 0.34 0.17 -12.35
C GLY A 351 1.65 -0.55 -12.65
N ALA A 352 1.75 -1.13 -13.85
CA ALA A 352 3.01 -1.72 -14.31
C ALA A 352 4.09 -0.64 -14.45
N ASN A 353 3.73 0.53 -14.98
CA ASN A 353 4.60 1.70 -15.19
C ASN A 353 5.84 1.40 -16.05
N TRP A 354 5.70 0.52 -17.05
CA TRP A 354 6.77 0.13 -17.96
C TRP A 354 6.72 0.95 -19.24
N GLN A 355 7.87 1.49 -19.66
CA GLN A 355 7.94 2.39 -20.81
C GLN A 355 7.62 1.72 -22.16
N SER A 356 7.78 0.41 -22.27
CA SER A 356 7.67 -0.32 -23.54
C SER A 356 6.69 -1.48 -23.51
N LEU A 357 5.72 -1.45 -22.59
CA LEU A 357 4.69 -2.50 -22.50
C LEU A 357 3.76 -2.43 -23.72
N THR A 358 3.66 -3.53 -24.48
CA THR A 358 2.74 -3.65 -25.63
C THR A 358 1.64 -4.68 -25.37
N PRO A 359 0.48 -4.60 -26.05
CA PRO A 359 -0.56 -5.63 -25.90
C PRO A 359 -0.06 -7.06 -26.23
N ALA A 360 0.83 -7.22 -27.20
CA ALA A 360 1.42 -8.53 -27.53
C ALA A 360 2.19 -9.14 -26.36
N GLN A 361 2.98 -8.33 -25.65
CA GLN A 361 3.73 -8.78 -24.47
C GLN A 361 2.80 -9.16 -23.33
N VAL A 362 1.74 -8.36 -23.10
CA VAL A 362 0.75 -8.67 -22.06
C VAL A 362 0.07 -10.02 -22.35
N ARG A 363 -0.39 -10.23 -23.57
CA ARG A 363 -1.12 -11.45 -23.96
C ARG A 363 -0.26 -12.72 -23.90
N SER A 364 1.03 -12.62 -24.17
CA SER A 364 1.95 -13.77 -24.18
C SER A 364 2.57 -14.05 -22.82
N GLY A 365 2.84 -13.03 -22.01
CA GLY A 365 3.54 -13.16 -20.73
C GLY A 365 2.66 -13.16 -19.49
N TYR A 366 1.41 -12.65 -19.57
CA TYR A 366 0.60 -12.33 -18.40
C TYR A 366 -0.87 -12.78 -18.57
N PRO A 367 -1.17 -14.07 -18.36
CA PRO A 367 -2.52 -14.62 -18.57
C PRO A 367 -3.61 -13.91 -17.77
N ASP A 368 -3.32 -13.51 -16.53
CA ASP A 368 -4.28 -12.83 -15.63
C ASP A 368 -4.66 -11.40 -16.08
N HIS A 369 -4.07 -10.92 -17.17
CA HIS A 369 -4.35 -9.62 -17.77
C HIS A 369 -5.00 -9.77 -19.15
N ASN A 370 -5.04 -10.99 -19.70
CA ASN A 370 -5.55 -11.25 -21.03
C ASN A 370 -7.06 -11.07 -21.07
N ASN A 371 -7.50 -10.01 -21.75
CA ASN A 371 -8.90 -9.62 -21.83
C ASN A 371 -9.29 -9.21 -23.26
N ALA A 372 -10.60 -9.06 -23.50
CA ALA A 372 -11.14 -8.77 -24.82
C ALA A 372 -10.70 -7.40 -25.40
N VAL A 373 -10.30 -6.46 -24.54
CA VAL A 373 -9.81 -5.13 -24.94
C VAL A 373 -8.45 -5.28 -25.61
N LEU A 374 -7.50 -5.96 -24.95
CA LEU A 374 -6.16 -6.18 -25.47
C LEU A 374 -6.15 -6.90 -26.81
N ALA A 375 -7.11 -7.80 -27.03
CA ALA A 375 -7.21 -8.54 -28.28
C ALA A 375 -7.49 -7.64 -29.50
N LYS A 376 -8.10 -6.46 -29.29
CA LYS A 376 -8.51 -5.53 -30.34
C LYS A 376 -7.55 -4.34 -30.52
N MET A 377 -6.62 -4.14 -29.58
CA MET A 377 -5.64 -3.05 -29.64
C MET A 377 -4.54 -3.33 -30.68
N PRO A 378 -3.84 -2.30 -31.19
CA PRO A 378 -2.61 -2.47 -31.95
C PRO A 378 -1.56 -3.22 -31.13
N GLN A 379 -1.14 -4.40 -31.58
CA GLN A 379 -0.39 -5.35 -30.74
C GLN A 379 1.04 -4.91 -30.39
N ASP A 380 1.65 -4.07 -31.23
CA ASP A 380 3.05 -3.63 -31.09
C ASP A 380 3.19 -2.14 -30.74
N THR A 381 2.07 -1.45 -30.47
CA THR A 381 2.11 -0.06 -30.02
C THR A 381 2.30 0.01 -28.50
N PRO A 382 3.29 0.76 -27.99
CA PRO A 382 3.46 0.94 -26.57
C PRO A 382 2.22 1.53 -25.91
N ILE A 383 1.83 0.94 -24.78
CA ILE A 383 0.72 1.39 -23.96
C ILE A 383 1.24 2.50 -23.05
N PRO A 384 0.67 3.72 -23.08
CA PRO A 384 1.04 4.81 -22.18
C PRO A 384 0.99 4.38 -20.71
N PHE A 385 1.96 4.81 -19.89
CA PHE A 385 2.05 4.41 -18.49
C PHE A 385 0.77 4.69 -17.68
N TRP A 386 0.06 5.79 -18.00
CA TRP A 386 -1.18 6.17 -17.32
C TRP A 386 -2.35 5.23 -17.62
N GLN A 387 -2.27 4.43 -18.69
CA GLN A 387 -3.23 3.36 -19.00
C GLN A 387 -2.82 2.01 -18.39
N GLN A 388 -1.72 1.95 -17.63
CA GLN A 388 -1.19 0.72 -17.05
C GLN A 388 -1.60 0.47 -15.60
N ALA A 389 -2.50 1.27 -15.04
CA ALA A 389 -3.03 1.08 -13.67
C ALA A 389 -3.74 -0.27 -13.50
N LEU A 390 -3.98 -0.65 -12.23
CA LEU A 390 -4.71 -1.87 -11.87
C LEU A 390 -4.03 -3.15 -12.39
N TRP A 391 -2.72 -3.11 -12.58
CA TRP A 391 -1.93 -4.26 -12.99
C TRP A 391 -1.74 -5.20 -11.80
N PHE A 392 -1.18 -4.71 -10.69
CA PHE A 392 -0.98 -5.52 -9.50
C PHE A 392 -2.27 -5.60 -8.67
N LEU A 393 -2.75 -6.83 -8.48
CA LEU A 393 -3.84 -7.12 -7.56
C LEU A 393 -3.34 -7.30 -6.11
N ARG A 394 -2.11 -7.80 -5.99
CA ARG A 394 -1.39 -8.11 -4.76
C ARG A 394 0.01 -7.54 -4.85
N GLU A 395 0.58 -7.16 -3.71
CA GLU A 395 1.93 -6.65 -3.63
C GLU A 395 2.93 -7.68 -4.19
N SER A 396 3.82 -7.22 -5.07
CA SER A 396 4.79 -8.08 -5.73
C SER A 396 5.74 -8.72 -4.71
N GLY A 397 5.99 -10.02 -4.84
CA GLY A 397 6.83 -10.79 -3.92
C GLY A 397 6.10 -11.40 -2.72
N TYR A 398 4.79 -11.16 -2.59
CA TYR A 398 3.96 -11.72 -1.53
C TYR A 398 2.98 -12.79 -2.04
N ALA A 399 2.63 -13.73 -1.16
CA ALA A 399 1.67 -14.79 -1.44
C ALA A 399 0.62 -14.91 -0.32
N GLU A 400 -0.58 -15.36 -0.66
CA GLU A 400 -1.63 -15.59 0.33
C GLU A 400 -1.26 -16.67 1.34
N GLY A 401 -1.73 -16.53 2.58
CA GLY A 401 -1.41 -17.44 3.68
C GLY A 401 0.05 -17.40 4.14
N SER A 402 0.89 -16.58 3.49
CA SER A 402 2.29 -16.45 3.81
C SER A 402 2.50 -15.63 5.09
N ALA A 403 3.59 -15.94 5.79
CA ALA A 403 4.03 -15.25 7.01
C ALA A 403 5.39 -14.55 6.79
N VAL A 404 5.68 -14.16 5.54
CA VAL A 404 7.05 -13.85 5.08
C VAL A 404 7.48 -12.41 5.33
N GLY A 405 6.57 -11.45 5.53
CA GLY A 405 6.94 -10.04 5.62
C GLY A 405 6.55 -9.32 6.90
N ALA A 406 6.62 -7.98 6.80
CA ALA A 406 6.62 -7.05 7.91
C ALA A 406 5.28 -6.34 8.12
N TYR A 407 4.24 -6.58 7.31
CA TYR A 407 2.97 -5.84 7.36
C TYR A 407 2.06 -6.36 8.46
N GLN A 408 2.58 -6.48 9.67
CA GLN A 408 1.88 -7.15 10.75
C GLN A 408 2.34 -6.62 12.12
N GLN A 409 1.38 -6.27 12.98
CA GLN A 409 1.62 -5.86 14.37
C GLN A 409 0.91 -6.83 15.32
N CYS A 410 1.43 -8.07 15.39
CA CYS A 410 0.71 -9.23 15.94
C CYS A 410 1.18 -9.70 17.30
N VAL A 411 2.22 -9.08 17.85
CA VAL A 411 2.82 -9.47 19.14
C VAL A 411 2.74 -8.33 20.15
N PRO A 412 2.60 -8.63 21.44
CA PRO A 412 2.69 -7.62 22.51
C PRO A 412 4.01 -6.82 22.40
N GLY A 413 3.93 -5.49 22.46
CA GLY A 413 5.07 -4.59 22.26
C GLY A 413 4.67 -3.10 22.30
N SER A 414 5.51 -2.21 21.76
CA SER A 414 5.33 -0.74 21.79
C SER A 414 4.05 -0.20 21.13
N HIS A 415 3.26 -1.06 20.49
CA HIS A 415 2.02 -0.73 19.77
C HIS A 415 0.85 -1.58 20.27
N ALA A 416 0.71 -1.70 21.60
CA ALA A 416 -0.26 -2.57 22.28
C ALA A 416 -1.68 -2.47 21.70
N THR A 417 -2.13 -1.27 21.33
CA THR A 417 -3.49 -1.02 20.81
C THR A 417 -3.79 -1.80 19.52
N ASN A 418 -2.87 -1.83 18.55
CA ASN A 418 -3.14 -2.50 17.27
C ASN A 418 -3.19 -4.03 17.43
N TRP A 419 -2.35 -4.58 18.30
CA TRP A 419 -2.37 -6.00 18.64
C TRP A 419 -3.66 -6.42 19.36
N ILE A 420 -4.20 -5.57 20.25
CA ILE A 420 -5.43 -5.85 21.01
C ILE A 420 -6.67 -5.76 20.11
N PHE A 421 -6.81 -4.67 19.36
CA PHE A 421 -8.06 -4.34 18.67
C PHE A 421 -8.10 -4.78 17.21
N TYR A 422 -6.94 -4.97 16.58
CA TYR A 422 -6.82 -5.49 15.22
C TYR A 422 -5.93 -6.76 15.20
N PRO A 423 -6.31 -7.79 15.97
CA PRO A 423 -5.47 -8.96 16.21
C PRO A 423 -5.29 -9.80 14.95
N CYS A 424 -4.04 -10.07 14.62
CA CYS A 424 -3.69 -10.86 13.45
C CYS A 424 -4.18 -12.30 13.55
N ALA A 425 -4.56 -12.86 12.40
CA ALA A 425 -4.86 -14.27 12.26
C ALA A 425 -3.58 -15.10 12.08
N LYS A 426 -3.70 -16.42 12.22
CA LYS A 426 -2.62 -17.38 11.98
C LYS A 426 -3.01 -18.33 10.84
N ASN A 427 -2.04 -18.70 10.01
CA ASN A 427 -2.20 -19.77 9.04
C ASN A 427 -2.24 -21.15 9.72
N SER A 428 -2.46 -22.19 8.91
CA SER A 428 -2.50 -23.59 9.37
C SER A 428 -1.22 -24.09 10.03
N ALA A 429 -0.08 -23.44 9.78
CA ALA A 429 1.19 -23.72 10.45
C ALA A 429 1.38 -22.93 11.77
N GLY A 430 0.36 -22.20 12.23
CA GLY A 430 0.39 -21.41 13.46
C GLY A 430 1.21 -20.12 13.36
N LYS A 431 1.65 -19.71 12.16
CA LYS A 431 2.35 -18.44 11.93
C LYS A 431 1.35 -17.34 11.63
N TYR A 432 1.61 -16.12 12.11
CA TYR A 432 0.75 -14.97 11.81
C TYR A 432 0.69 -14.69 10.31
N LEU A 433 -0.50 -14.30 9.84
CA LEU A 433 -0.70 -13.85 8.46
C LEU A 433 -0.05 -12.50 8.23
N ASP A 434 0.40 -12.31 7.01
CA ASP A 434 0.92 -11.03 6.54
C ASP A 434 -0.14 -10.21 5.81
N TYR A 435 -0.26 -8.93 6.19
CA TYR A 435 -1.27 -8.01 5.64
C TYR A 435 -0.65 -7.09 4.58
N PHE A 436 0.08 -7.67 3.62
CA PHE A 436 0.66 -6.96 2.48
C PHE A 436 -0.41 -6.34 1.56
N GLY A 437 0.03 -5.48 0.64
CA GLY A 437 -0.83 -4.70 -0.24
C GLY A 437 -1.81 -5.53 -1.08
N ARG A 438 -3.10 -5.20 -1.01
CA ARG A 438 -4.17 -5.79 -1.85
C ARG A 438 -5.08 -4.73 -2.46
N GLY A 439 -5.61 -5.03 -3.64
CA GLY A 439 -6.59 -4.19 -4.34
C GLY A 439 -6.01 -2.88 -4.89
N ALA A 440 -6.89 -2.03 -5.40
CA ALA A 440 -6.55 -0.87 -6.24
C ALA A 440 -5.70 0.20 -5.52
N LYS A 441 -5.79 0.25 -4.19
CA LYS A 441 -5.03 1.19 -3.34
C LYS A 441 -3.89 0.52 -2.56
N GLN A 442 -3.66 -0.78 -2.76
CA GLN A 442 -2.70 -1.59 -1.99
C GLN A 442 -2.94 -1.43 -0.47
N LEU A 443 -4.13 -1.82 -0.01
CA LEU A 443 -4.45 -1.83 1.42
C LEU A 443 -3.47 -2.76 2.14
N SER A 444 -2.75 -2.24 3.13
CA SER A 444 -1.74 -3.00 3.90
C SER A 444 -1.89 -2.77 5.40
N TRP A 445 -1.34 -3.67 6.22
CA TRP A 445 -1.36 -3.71 7.68
C TRP A 445 -2.67 -4.13 8.33
N ASN A 446 -2.58 -4.94 9.39
CA ASN A 446 -3.73 -5.37 10.20
C ASN A 446 -4.57 -4.19 10.71
N TYR A 447 -3.94 -3.07 11.08
CA TYR A 447 -4.65 -1.87 11.55
C TYR A 447 -5.33 -1.05 10.45
N ASN A 448 -5.25 -1.46 9.17
CA ASN A 448 -6.11 -0.96 8.11
C ASN A 448 -7.17 -2.00 7.71
N PHE A 449 -6.81 -3.29 7.67
CA PHE A 449 -7.77 -4.38 7.42
C PHE A 449 -8.84 -4.46 8.50
N GLY A 450 -8.47 -4.31 9.77
CA GLY A 450 -9.39 -4.34 10.91
C GLY A 450 -10.47 -3.25 10.83
N PRO A 451 -10.12 -1.96 10.74
CA PRO A 451 -11.09 -0.89 10.57
C PRO A 451 -11.93 -1.00 9.30
N PHE A 452 -11.34 -1.45 8.18
CA PHE A 452 -12.10 -1.69 6.96
C PHE A 452 -13.13 -2.81 7.16
N SER A 453 -12.73 -3.91 7.81
CA SER A 453 -13.62 -5.01 8.19
C SER A 453 -14.73 -4.53 9.13
N GLN A 454 -14.39 -3.72 10.13
CA GLN A 454 -15.35 -3.13 11.06
C GLN A 454 -16.39 -2.26 10.33
N ALA A 455 -15.96 -1.45 9.37
CA ALA A 455 -16.85 -0.59 8.60
C ALA A 455 -17.86 -1.39 7.76
N LEU A 456 -17.44 -2.54 7.22
CA LEU A 456 -18.30 -3.36 6.36
C LEU A 456 -19.17 -4.34 7.14
N TYR A 457 -18.61 -5.00 8.14
CA TYR A 457 -19.18 -6.18 8.79
C TYR A 457 -19.51 -5.99 10.27
N ARG A 458 -19.11 -4.84 10.84
CA ARG A 458 -19.14 -4.60 12.29
C ARG A 458 -18.34 -5.64 13.10
N ASP A 459 -17.37 -6.26 12.42
CA ASP A 459 -16.45 -7.25 12.98
C ASP A 459 -15.09 -7.05 12.32
N VAL A 460 -14.06 -6.82 13.13
CA VAL A 460 -12.68 -6.68 12.69
C VAL A 460 -12.11 -7.97 12.09
N ASN A 461 -12.64 -9.14 12.48
CA ASN A 461 -12.02 -10.43 12.16
C ASN A 461 -12.30 -10.91 10.75
N VAL A 462 -13.40 -10.50 10.12
CA VAL A 462 -13.82 -11.01 8.80
C VAL A 462 -12.73 -10.85 7.74
N LEU A 463 -12.05 -9.70 7.69
CA LEU A 463 -10.92 -9.49 6.78
C LEU A 463 -9.55 -9.68 7.46
N LEU A 464 -9.47 -9.75 8.78
CA LEU A 464 -8.23 -10.13 9.45
C LEU A 464 -7.93 -11.63 9.31
N ASP A 465 -8.97 -12.47 9.28
CA ASP A 465 -8.88 -13.93 9.15
C ASP A 465 -8.77 -14.36 7.69
N ASP A 466 -9.33 -13.59 6.77
CA ASP A 466 -9.26 -13.85 5.33
C ASP A 466 -8.94 -12.57 4.54
N PRO A 467 -7.69 -12.06 4.64
CA PRO A 467 -7.29 -10.81 3.97
C PRO A 467 -7.31 -10.93 2.45
N GLY A 468 -7.22 -12.15 1.89
CA GLY A 468 -7.27 -12.41 0.45
C GLY A 468 -8.56 -11.94 -0.21
N ARG A 469 -9.68 -11.91 0.54
CA ARG A 469 -10.98 -11.40 0.07
C ARG A 469 -10.92 -9.98 -0.48
N VAL A 470 -10.00 -9.15 0.02
CA VAL A 470 -9.80 -7.79 -0.47
C VAL A 470 -9.35 -7.79 -1.93
N ALA A 471 -8.56 -8.76 -2.37
CA ALA A 471 -8.13 -8.90 -3.76
C ALA A 471 -9.18 -9.62 -4.62
N ASP A 472 -9.80 -10.67 -4.09
CA ASP A 472 -10.54 -11.64 -4.91
C ASP A 472 -12.02 -11.30 -5.14
N THR A 473 -12.52 -10.24 -4.51
CA THR A 473 -13.93 -9.82 -4.60
C THR A 473 -14.04 -8.35 -5.02
N TRP A 474 -15.27 -7.81 -5.06
CA TRP A 474 -15.50 -6.37 -5.30
C TRP A 474 -14.85 -5.46 -4.24
N LEU A 475 -14.36 -6.03 -3.14
CA LEU A 475 -13.53 -5.35 -2.16
C LEU A 475 -12.21 -4.79 -2.74
N ASN A 476 -11.79 -5.26 -3.92
CA ASN A 476 -10.58 -4.77 -4.59
C ASN A 476 -10.69 -3.31 -5.03
N PHE A 477 -11.90 -2.82 -5.26
CA PHE A 477 -12.20 -1.39 -5.39
C PHE A 477 -12.77 -0.79 -4.09
N ALA A 478 -13.58 -1.55 -3.34
CA ALA A 478 -14.21 -1.01 -2.13
C ALA A 478 -13.19 -0.57 -1.08
N SER A 479 -12.07 -1.27 -0.94
CA SER A 479 -10.98 -0.87 -0.04
C SER A 479 -10.39 0.49 -0.41
N ALA A 480 -10.25 0.80 -1.71
CA ALA A 480 -9.80 2.09 -2.19
C ALA A 480 -10.85 3.19 -1.96
N VAL A 481 -12.13 2.88 -2.17
CA VAL A 481 -13.23 3.82 -1.91
C VAL A 481 -13.36 4.09 -0.41
N TRP A 482 -13.28 3.06 0.43
CA TRP A 482 -13.23 3.18 1.88
C TRP A 482 -12.09 4.10 2.31
N PHE A 483 -10.87 3.86 1.82
CA PHE A 483 -9.73 4.72 2.12
C PHE A 483 -10.01 6.18 1.71
N ALA A 484 -10.65 6.39 0.55
CA ALA A 484 -10.98 7.72 0.06
C ALA A 484 -11.98 8.48 0.95
N VAL A 485 -12.96 7.79 1.54
CA VAL A 485 -14.01 8.40 2.37
C VAL A 485 -13.72 8.38 3.88
N THR A 486 -12.68 7.65 4.31
CA THR A 486 -12.36 7.47 5.73
C THR A 486 -11.35 8.50 6.23
N PRO A 487 -11.61 9.20 7.36
CA PRO A 487 -10.64 10.07 7.98
C PRO A 487 -9.52 9.26 8.68
N GLN A 488 -8.29 9.74 8.57
CA GLN A 488 -7.14 9.24 9.33
C GLN A 488 -6.50 10.41 10.09
N THR A 489 -7.20 10.88 11.13
CA THR A 489 -6.84 12.11 11.85
C THR A 489 -5.34 12.13 12.20
N PRO A 490 -4.62 13.23 11.88
CA PRO A 490 -5.11 14.56 11.48
C PRO A 490 -5.56 14.73 10.02
N LYS A 491 -5.50 13.68 9.19
CA LYS A 491 -5.90 13.74 7.78
C LYS A 491 -7.43 13.63 7.63
N PRO A 492 -8.09 14.56 6.89
CA PRO A 492 -9.50 14.41 6.55
C PRO A 492 -9.70 13.28 5.52
N PRO A 493 -10.95 12.90 5.22
CA PRO A 493 -11.25 12.06 4.06
C PRO A 493 -10.60 12.64 2.79
N MET A 494 -10.03 11.78 1.94
CA MET A 494 -9.45 12.20 0.67
C MET A 494 -10.47 12.90 -0.23
N THR A 495 -11.72 12.43 -0.21
CA THR A 495 -12.82 13.05 -0.97
C THR A 495 -13.04 14.52 -0.60
N TRP A 496 -12.80 14.89 0.66
CA TRP A 496 -13.03 16.26 1.15
C TRP A 496 -12.03 17.27 0.60
N ALA A 497 -10.83 16.81 0.22
CA ALA A 497 -9.84 17.62 -0.47
C ALA A 497 -10.21 17.91 -1.93
N ILE A 498 -11.15 17.16 -2.50
CA ILE A 498 -11.57 17.27 -3.91
C ILE A 498 -12.93 17.94 -4.04
N ASP A 499 -13.88 17.62 -3.16
CA ASP A 499 -15.26 18.15 -3.20
C ASP A 499 -15.42 19.48 -2.44
N ASN A 500 -14.32 20.02 -1.91
CA ASN A 500 -14.24 21.23 -1.11
C ASN A 500 -15.03 21.20 0.22
N THR A 501 -15.32 20.02 0.78
CA THR A 501 -15.87 19.90 2.14
C THR A 501 -14.86 20.38 3.18
N TRP A 502 -13.58 20.06 3.01
CA TRP A 502 -12.53 20.63 3.84
C TRP A 502 -12.25 22.08 3.41
N LYS A 503 -12.40 23.01 4.36
CA LYS A 503 -12.06 24.42 4.20
C LYS A 503 -10.79 24.71 5.01
N PRO A 504 -9.63 24.97 4.36
CA PRO A 504 -8.39 25.26 5.07
C PRO A 504 -8.56 26.45 6.01
N ASN A 505 -8.07 26.32 7.24
CA ASN A 505 -7.96 27.44 8.18
C ASN A 505 -6.53 28.04 8.17
N ALA A 506 -6.25 28.98 9.08
CA ALA A 506 -4.93 29.63 9.15
C ALA A 506 -3.77 28.64 9.37
N VAL A 507 -3.99 27.55 10.12
CA VAL A 507 -2.99 26.50 10.35
C VAL A 507 -2.70 25.75 9.06
N ASP A 508 -3.75 25.36 8.33
CA ASP A 508 -3.62 24.67 7.03
C ASP A 508 -2.88 25.55 6.01
N LEU A 509 -3.26 26.82 5.89
CA LEU A 509 -2.64 27.76 4.96
C LEU A 509 -1.17 28.03 5.30
N ALA A 510 -0.82 28.16 6.58
CA ALA A 510 0.57 28.29 7.03
C ALA A 510 1.42 27.04 6.74
N ASN A 511 0.77 25.88 6.58
CA ASN A 511 1.37 24.61 6.19
C ASN A 511 1.31 24.35 4.68
N ASN A 512 0.96 25.36 3.87
CA ASN A 512 0.76 25.26 2.41
C ASN A 512 -0.27 24.19 2.01
N MET A 513 -1.22 23.89 2.88
CA MET A 513 -2.30 22.94 2.61
C MET A 513 -3.48 23.67 1.95
N LYS A 514 -3.86 23.24 0.74
CA LYS A 514 -5.05 23.72 0.01
C LYS A 514 -5.79 22.55 -0.64
N PRO A 515 -7.10 22.66 -0.93
CA PRO A 515 -7.84 21.64 -1.65
C PRO A 515 -7.26 21.43 -3.05
N GLY A 516 -7.31 20.19 -3.54
CA GLY A 516 -6.74 19.79 -4.83
C GLY A 516 -6.01 18.45 -4.78
N PHE A 517 -5.54 18.01 -5.95
CA PHE A 517 -4.87 16.73 -6.12
C PHE A 517 -3.64 16.56 -5.20
N GLY A 518 -2.83 17.61 -5.00
CA GLY A 518 -1.65 17.57 -4.14
C GLY A 518 -1.97 17.19 -2.68
N ALA A 519 -3.09 17.66 -2.14
CA ALA A 519 -3.51 17.31 -0.79
C ALA A 519 -3.87 15.81 -0.69
N THR A 520 -4.41 15.21 -1.75
CA THR A 520 -4.70 13.77 -1.79
C THR A 520 -3.43 12.92 -1.81
N VAL A 521 -2.37 13.37 -2.49
CA VAL A 521 -1.03 12.77 -2.40
C VAL A 521 -0.53 12.78 -0.96
N TYR A 522 -0.68 13.92 -0.26
CA TYR A 522 -0.27 14.04 1.15
C TYR A 522 -1.07 13.10 2.06
N ILE A 523 -2.38 12.98 1.85
CA ILE A 523 -3.25 12.07 2.63
C ILE A 523 -2.76 10.63 2.46
N ILE A 524 -2.48 10.21 1.23
CA ILE A 524 -2.06 8.84 0.90
C ILE A 524 -0.68 8.52 1.48
N ASN A 525 0.34 9.36 1.23
CA ASN A 525 1.72 9.00 1.59
C ASN A 525 2.61 10.20 1.93
N GLY A 526 2.03 11.26 2.51
CA GLY A 526 2.74 12.52 2.75
C GLY A 526 4.00 12.43 3.60
N GLY A 527 4.06 11.50 4.56
CA GLY A 527 5.25 11.29 5.38
C GLY A 527 6.45 10.73 4.61
N ILE A 528 6.24 10.16 3.42
CA ILE A 528 7.29 9.60 2.56
C ILE A 528 7.44 10.42 1.29
N GLU A 529 6.35 10.90 0.69
CA GLU A 529 6.34 11.53 -0.63
C GLU A 529 6.40 13.06 -0.59
N CYS A 530 6.02 13.68 0.54
CA CYS A 530 5.81 15.11 0.66
C CYS A 530 6.68 15.74 1.75
N GLY A 531 6.67 17.07 1.82
CA GLY A 531 7.47 17.83 2.79
C GLY A 531 8.96 17.87 2.45
N GLY A 532 9.65 18.91 2.96
CA GLY A 532 11.10 19.10 2.78
C GLY A 532 11.48 20.35 1.98
N GLY A 533 10.55 20.92 1.19
CA GLY A 533 10.84 22.04 0.29
C GLY A 533 11.73 21.61 -0.89
N GLY A 534 11.39 22.05 -2.10
CA GLY A 534 12.14 21.69 -3.32
C GLY A 534 11.28 21.03 -4.40
N ALA A 535 11.90 20.18 -5.23
CA ALA A 535 11.24 19.52 -6.35
C ALA A 535 10.38 18.32 -5.91
N GLU A 536 9.36 18.01 -6.70
CA GLU A 536 8.52 16.83 -6.50
C GLU A 536 9.33 15.53 -6.64
N LYS A 537 9.01 14.53 -5.83
CA LYS A 537 9.58 13.18 -5.99
C LYS A 537 9.05 12.54 -7.27
N ALA A 538 9.78 11.56 -7.79
CA ALA A 538 9.42 10.88 -9.04
C ALA A 538 8.03 10.22 -8.96
N GLN A 539 7.70 9.60 -7.82
CA GLN A 539 6.38 9.00 -7.56
C GLN A 539 5.26 10.04 -7.63
N VAL A 540 5.48 11.24 -7.06
CA VAL A 540 4.50 12.33 -7.10
C VAL A 540 4.37 12.88 -8.53
N THR A 541 5.48 12.99 -9.26
CA THR A 541 5.46 13.40 -10.67
C THR A 541 4.66 12.41 -11.53
N ASN A 542 4.80 11.11 -11.30
CA ASN A 542 4.00 10.08 -11.97
C ASN A 542 2.50 10.25 -11.68
N ARG A 543 2.14 10.47 -10.40
CA ARG A 543 0.75 10.76 -10.00
C ARG A 543 0.20 12.01 -10.70
N ILE A 544 0.97 13.09 -10.74
CA ILE A 544 0.58 14.35 -11.39
C ILE A 544 0.35 14.14 -12.89
N ASN A 545 1.28 13.44 -13.55
CA ASN A 545 1.17 13.17 -14.99
C ASN A 545 -0.05 12.29 -15.28
N ALA A 546 -0.25 11.23 -14.51
CA ALA A 546 -1.45 10.40 -14.60
C ALA A 546 -2.74 11.21 -14.35
N TYR A 547 -2.75 12.12 -13.38
CA TYR A 547 -3.91 12.95 -13.07
C TYR A 547 -4.27 13.90 -14.22
N LYS A 548 -3.29 14.51 -14.88
CA LYS A 548 -3.54 15.35 -16.07
C LYS A 548 -4.18 14.57 -17.20
N GLU A 549 -3.70 13.35 -17.45
CA GLU A 549 -4.24 12.46 -18.48
C GLU A 549 -5.66 12.01 -18.12
N MET A 550 -5.87 11.51 -16.90
CA MET A 550 -7.19 11.09 -16.43
C MET A 550 -8.20 12.25 -16.36
N ALA A 551 -7.75 13.45 -15.99
CA ALA A 551 -8.57 14.66 -16.01
C ALA A 551 -9.04 15.00 -17.42
N ARG A 552 -8.12 14.98 -18.41
CA ARG A 552 -8.46 15.14 -19.82
C ARG A 552 -9.46 14.08 -20.26
N GLU A 553 -9.16 12.81 -19.99
CA GLU A 553 -10.01 11.69 -20.38
C GLU A 553 -11.35 11.64 -19.65
N LEU A 554 -11.58 12.40 -18.58
CA LEU A 554 -12.87 12.45 -17.87
C LEU A 554 -13.57 13.81 -17.98
N GLY A 555 -12.99 14.76 -18.73
CA GLY A 555 -13.54 16.10 -18.90
C GLY A 555 -13.49 16.94 -17.62
N VAL A 556 -12.41 16.81 -16.84
CA VAL A 556 -12.14 17.61 -15.64
C VAL A 556 -11.30 18.82 -16.02
N THR A 557 -11.83 20.01 -15.76
CA THR A 557 -11.04 21.24 -15.81
C THR A 557 -10.18 21.34 -14.56
N ILE A 558 -8.86 21.39 -14.72
CA ILE A 558 -7.91 21.66 -13.63
C ILE A 558 -7.75 23.18 -13.52
N PRO A 559 -8.17 23.82 -12.42
CA PRO A 559 -7.92 25.24 -12.18
C PRO A 559 -6.42 25.55 -12.20
N PRO A 560 -5.99 26.70 -12.77
CA PRO A 560 -4.57 27.07 -12.81
C PRO A 560 -3.90 27.17 -11.43
N ASP A 561 -4.68 27.44 -10.39
CA ASP A 561 -4.23 27.60 -9.00
C ASP A 561 -4.37 26.33 -8.16
N GLU A 562 -4.88 25.22 -8.72
CA GLU A 562 -4.95 23.94 -8.02
C GLU A 562 -3.54 23.37 -7.79
N PRO A 563 -3.13 23.12 -6.53
CA PRO A 563 -1.88 22.43 -6.27
C PRO A 563 -1.99 20.97 -6.71
N LEU A 564 -1.17 20.57 -7.68
CA LEU A 564 -1.09 19.18 -8.12
C LEU A 564 -0.03 18.37 -7.36
N GLY A 565 1.01 19.02 -6.86
CA GLY A 565 2.08 18.40 -6.10
C GLY A 565 1.99 18.66 -4.60
N CYS A 566 2.93 18.10 -3.84
CA CYS A 566 2.96 18.20 -2.38
C CYS A 566 4.34 18.50 -1.79
N ALA A 567 5.35 18.82 -2.59
CA ALA A 567 6.73 19.04 -2.11
C ALA A 567 6.84 20.12 -1.03
N ASN A 568 6.00 21.16 -1.11
CA ASN A 568 5.99 22.28 -0.17
C ASN A 568 4.93 22.16 0.94
N MET A 569 4.12 21.09 0.93
CA MET A 569 3.10 20.85 1.94
C MET A 569 3.73 20.35 3.23
N ARG A 570 3.33 20.93 4.37
CA ARG A 570 3.82 20.57 5.71
C ARG A 570 2.84 19.70 6.49
N GLY A 571 1.71 19.36 5.87
CA GLY A 571 0.73 18.42 6.40
C GLY A 571 -0.35 19.00 7.26
N PHE A 572 -1.29 18.11 7.62
CA PHE A 572 -2.34 18.36 8.59
C PHE A 572 -1.75 18.19 9.99
N ASN A 573 -1.86 19.21 10.82
CA ASN A 573 -1.30 19.25 12.17
C ASN A 573 -2.42 19.51 13.19
N GLU A 574 -2.09 19.50 14.48
CA GLU A 574 -3.04 19.92 15.51
C GLU A 574 -3.58 21.33 15.18
N GLY A 575 -4.90 21.49 15.26
CA GLY A 575 -5.59 22.73 14.90
C GLY A 575 -5.88 22.89 13.40
N SER A 576 -5.43 22.00 12.52
CA SER A 576 -5.89 21.94 11.12
C SER A 576 -7.42 21.75 11.04
N ALA A 577 -8.08 22.36 10.07
CA ALA A 577 -9.53 22.16 9.88
C ALA A 577 -9.87 20.71 9.47
N GLY A 578 -8.89 20.00 8.89
CA GLY A 578 -9.00 18.57 8.58
C GLY A 578 -8.73 17.62 9.77
N ALA A 579 -8.18 18.12 10.88
CA ALA A 579 -7.86 17.34 12.07
C ALA A 579 -9.08 17.17 12.99
N ILE A 580 -10.11 16.52 12.47
CA ILE A 580 -11.39 16.36 13.16
C ILE A 580 -11.22 15.40 14.34
N LYS A 581 -11.62 15.85 15.53
CA LYS A 581 -11.63 15.05 16.75
C LYS A 581 -12.81 14.08 16.72
N ALA A 582 -12.57 12.88 16.22
CA ALA A 582 -13.57 11.83 16.11
C ALA A 582 -13.31 10.63 17.01
N TYR A 583 -12.06 10.44 17.41
CA TYR A 583 -11.61 9.29 18.19
C TYR A 583 -11.77 9.54 19.69
N LEU A 584 -11.83 8.47 20.46
CA LEU A 584 -12.01 8.49 21.89
C LEU A 584 -10.81 7.87 22.60
N ASP A 585 -10.28 8.57 23.59
CA ASP A 585 -9.28 8.06 24.54
C ASP A 585 -9.73 8.33 25.98
N LYS A 586 -9.11 7.65 26.95
CA LYS A 586 -9.34 7.84 28.38
C LYS A 586 -9.25 9.32 28.75
N ASP A 587 -10.21 9.80 29.54
CA ASP A 587 -10.05 11.09 30.18
C ASP A 587 -9.17 10.96 31.43
N TYR A 588 -7.93 11.47 31.33
CA TYR A 588 -6.97 11.47 32.43
C TYR A 588 -7.22 12.59 33.46
N ALA A 589 -8.29 13.37 33.31
CA ALA A 589 -8.66 14.42 34.25
C ALA A 589 -9.04 13.85 35.64
N TRP A 590 -8.85 14.67 36.67
CA TRP A 590 -9.25 14.39 38.04
C TRP A 590 -10.31 15.40 38.48
N ALA A 591 -11.38 14.90 39.11
CA ALA A 591 -12.45 15.70 39.68
C ALA A 591 -12.77 15.20 41.09
N ASN A 592 -12.88 16.10 42.07
CA ASN A 592 -13.21 15.79 43.45
C ASN A 592 -12.33 14.68 44.08
N GLY A 593 -11.03 14.68 43.76
CA GLY A 593 -10.07 13.71 44.27
C GLY A 593 -10.16 12.31 43.65
N LYS A 594 -10.92 12.13 42.55
CA LYS A 594 -11.03 10.87 41.81
C LYS A 594 -10.77 11.09 40.31
N PRO A 595 -10.27 10.09 39.56
CA PRO A 595 -10.21 10.17 38.11
C PRO A 595 -11.63 10.28 37.53
N VAL A 596 -11.78 11.10 36.50
CA VAL A 596 -13.03 11.17 35.73
C VAL A 596 -13.26 9.80 35.09
N THR A 597 -14.44 9.22 35.29
CA THR A 597 -14.82 7.96 34.64
C THR A 597 -15.43 8.28 33.28
N GLY A 598 -14.68 8.03 32.21
CA GLY A 598 -15.12 8.28 30.86
C GLY A 598 -13.98 8.46 29.87
N CYS A 599 -14.36 8.63 28.61
CA CYS A 599 -13.45 9.00 27.54
C CYS A 599 -13.69 10.44 27.08
N LYS A 600 -12.75 10.98 26.29
CA LYS A 600 -12.86 12.29 25.66
C LYS A 600 -12.46 12.22 24.19
N LEU A 601 -12.87 13.23 23.44
CA LEU A 601 -12.49 13.39 22.03
C LEU A 601 -11.00 13.70 21.88
N VAL A 602 -10.35 13.00 20.96
CA VAL A 602 -8.93 13.19 20.58
C VAL A 602 -8.76 13.30 19.06
N ASP A 603 -7.64 13.88 18.65
CA ASP A 603 -7.23 14.14 17.26
C ASP A 603 -6.17 13.15 16.76
N TYR A 604 -6.07 11.97 17.37
CA TYR A 604 -5.25 10.87 16.89
C TYR A 604 -6.07 9.59 16.88
N GLN A 605 -5.66 8.63 16.05
CA GLN A 605 -6.41 7.40 15.84
C GLN A 605 -6.41 6.53 17.10
N MET A 606 -7.60 6.09 17.50
CA MET A 606 -7.86 5.12 18.57
C MET A 606 -8.87 4.08 18.07
N PRO A 607 -8.97 2.90 18.71
CA PRO A 607 -9.92 1.87 18.30
C PRO A 607 -11.38 2.24 18.54
N PHE A 608 -11.63 3.28 19.33
CA PHE A 608 -12.97 3.79 19.62
C PHE A 608 -13.14 5.16 18.97
N SER A 609 -14.31 5.40 18.39
CA SER A 609 -14.63 6.70 17.80
C SER A 609 -16.11 6.99 17.87
N LEU A 610 -16.47 8.27 17.92
CA LEU A 610 -17.87 8.69 17.78
C LEU A 610 -18.42 8.40 16.38
N LEU A 611 -17.64 7.88 15.44
CA LEU A 611 -18.16 7.45 14.13
C LEU A 611 -19.04 6.20 14.28
N THR A 612 -18.81 5.40 15.33
CA THR A 612 -19.62 4.23 15.68
C THR A 612 -20.46 4.56 16.93
N PRO A 613 -21.81 4.61 16.84
CA PRO A 613 -22.65 4.81 18.01
C PRO A 613 -22.42 3.72 19.07
N GLY A 614 -22.28 4.14 20.33
CA GLY A 614 -22.01 3.25 21.47
C GLY A 614 -20.52 3.09 21.81
N ASP A 615 -19.60 3.55 20.96
CA ASP A 615 -18.15 3.46 21.22
C ASP A 615 -17.72 4.28 22.43
N TYR A 616 -18.47 5.31 22.84
CA TYR A 616 -18.18 6.01 24.09
C TYR A 616 -18.25 5.07 25.30
N LYS A 617 -19.28 4.21 25.33
CA LYS A 617 -19.40 3.17 26.34
C LYS A 617 -18.31 2.12 26.17
N ALA A 618 -18.03 1.66 24.95
CA ALA A 618 -16.99 0.66 24.70
C ALA A 618 -15.60 1.14 25.14
N CYS A 619 -15.28 2.42 24.89
CA CYS A 619 -14.08 3.08 25.36
C CYS A 619 -14.02 3.11 26.90
N THR A 620 -15.11 3.55 27.54
CA THR A 620 -15.18 3.61 29.00
C THR A 620 -15.13 2.21 29.63
N ASP A 621 -15.73 1.21 29.00
CA ASP A 621 -15.65 -0.17 29.44
C ASP A 621 -14.18 -0.64 29.37
N TYR A 622 -13.51 -0.45 28.23
CA TYR A 622 -12.11 -0.85 28.08
C TYR A 622 -11.19 -0.24 29.13
N PHE A 623 -11.25 1.08 29.35
CA PHE A 623 -10.30 1.78 30.20
C PHE A 623 -10.56 1.72 31.71
N PHE A 624 -11.75 1.28 32.14
CA PHE A 624 -12.12 1.26 33.56
C PHE A 624 -12.58 -0.10 34.09
N ARG A 625 -12.88 -1.06 33.20
CA ARG A 625 -13.23 -2.44 33.58
C ARG A 625 -12.60 -3.52 32.69
N GLY A 626 -11.89 -3.12 31.64
CA GLY A 626 -11.31 -4.03 30.65
C GLY A 626 -10.03 -4.70 31.16
N GLN A 627 -9.97 -6.01 30.95
CA GLN A 627 -8.77 -6.81 31.09
C GLN A 627 -8.50 -7.52 29.77
N VAL A 628 -7.28 -7.40 29.26
CA VAL A 628 -6.85 -8.12 28.05
C VAL A 628 -6.25 -9.45 28.48
N GLN A 629 -6.93 -10.53 28.12
CA GLN A 629 -6.51 -11.91 28.35
C GLN A 629 -5.84 -12.45 27.09
N TYR A 630 -4.66 -13.04 27.24
CA TYR A 630 -3.93 -13.67 26.15
C TYR A 630 -3.08 -14.81 26.69
N ASN A 631 -3.13 -15.98 26.03
CA ASN A 631 -2.41 -17.20 26.47
C ASN A 631 -2.62 -17.55 27.96
N GLY A 632 -3.84 -17.35 28.47
CA GLY A 632 -4.19 -17.65 29.87
C GLY A 632 -3.63 -16.67 30.89
N ARG A 633 -3.15 -15.49 30.46
CA ARG A 633 -2.62 -14.42 31.33
C ARG A 633 -3.33 -13.10 31.06
N THR A 634 -3.46 -12.28 32.10
CA THR A 634 -3.85 -10.88 31.96
C THR A 634 -2.63 -10.07 31.52
N GLU A 635 -2.61 -9.63 30.25
CA GLU A 635 -1.54 -8.80 29.68
C GLU A 635 -1.75 -7.30 29.96
N VAL A 636 -3.01 -6.87 30.00
CA VAL A 636 -3.40 -5.51 30.37
C VAL A 636 -4.54 -5.59 31.38
N ASP A 637 -4.41 -4.88 32.48
CA ASP A 637 -5.45 -4.78 33.52
C ASP A 637 -5.77 -3.31 33.75
N ASN A 638 -6.74 -2.77 33.00
CA ASN A 638 -7.11 -1.35 33.10
C ASN A 638 -7.89 -1.01 34.38
N THR A 639 -8.10 -1.99 35.26
CA THR A 639 -8.79 -1.82 36.55
C THR A 639 -7.85 -1.41 37.69
N LYS A 640 -6.53 -1.45 37.42
CA LYS A 640 -5.44 -1.05 38.31
C LYS A 640 -4.82 0.24 37.81
#